data_AF-A0A0N8KPY4-F1
#
_entry.id   AF-A0A0N8KPY4-F1
#
_cell.length_a   1.000
_cell.length_b   1.000
_cell.length_c   1.000
_cell.angle_alpha   90.00
_cell.angle_beta   90.00
_cell.angle_gamma   90.00
#
_symmetry.space_group_name_H-M   'P 1'
#
loop_
_entity.id
_entity.type
_entity.pdbx_description
1 polymer ?
#
loop_
_entity_poly.entity_id
_entity_poly.type
_entity_poly.pdbx_seq_one_letter_code
_entity_poly.pdbx_strand_id
1 'polypeptide(L)'
;MEISRIFQTSSETTHSFFSKPGEGFYIPLYQREYSWDQENIEQLMDDVCRGVKDLISSEDTIHFMGTIILVAENNPENNISPQDPKALPTAILNVIDGQQRISTFSLLGCKLYELLFQSTQELPESEEYDDLREITKSYLTKLKALFSLYLGRGYPEEKPVIIRSGIDAWTLEGDDDKYYKSDVSLVLAQFIKAISDKSEFPKLTRKSNTKIYDNFKIIDDCLQNVLEAHKNDGDGDCPKAWDILEGNIKQKTLWDYNRPGLEKLIEGRVEEACSLVQLYSFCYYLLERCCFTVIKPVSEVRAFDMFQSLNATGTPLTALETFKPLVVNTADSQGGEKSKKYSYTTSKFKDYFDRVDELMHRLRSASAKNKRTNDYLTLFAAAYSGDKLSKQFSQQRKWLNDEYAECGTLEEKEKFVRAMGDTASYCKEVIYSEANQRKGFPSLDNIEESLRKESAFLTLYLQDAGHKMSHTMLSRFYSLAINDDSKQKEFALACRSIAAFFTLWRSSLPNKGLDDVYRKLLADHMSWKSGDSSLNIESLQKYLWKSLKSKKIGDKESWKAAALQYLRYDNVKKVCRFCLFVTASNTIPDPDSPGLMKLTKKKQDSSYLDPEKWKNSDFKSIEHIAPQKQNSDPYFDSWDTRIYDDFNYESIGNLTLLPIDINSSASNKSWMEKWFYYRYLSEEDSDNLVTLKQEAEEKDISLRDDILERLESISYKSHILPITKVDPPTLTWNQEIINNRADRICDIVWETMNSWLS
;
A
#
# COMPACT_ATOMS: atom_id res chain seq x y z
N MET A 1 -24.99 -5.80 46.69
CA MET A 1 -24.39 -5.29 45.44
C MET A 1 -24.64 -6.35 44.38
N GLU A 2 -25.56 -6.11 43.44
CA GLU A 2 -25.84 -7.07 42.36
C GLU A 2 -24.68 -7.07 41.37
N ILE A 3 -23.98 -8.20 41.24
CA ILE A 3 -22.83 -8.35 40.33
C ILE A 3 -23.24 -8.05 38.88
N SER A 4 -24.49 -8.37 38.51
CA SER A 4 -25.07 -8.11 37.19
C SER A 4 -25.11 -6.63 36.80
N ARG A 5 -25.08 -5.69 37.76
CA ARG A 5 -25.08 -4.26 37.48
C ARG A 5 -23.68 -3.66 37.33
N ILE A 6 -22.63 -4.41 37.64
CA ILE A 6 -21.26 -3.89 37.69
C ILE A 6 -20.74 -3.57 36.28
N PHE A 7 -21.09 -4.41 35.30
CA PHE A 7 -20.75 -4.26 33.89
C PHE A 7 -22.01 -4.46 33.06
N GLN A 8 -22.60 -3.36 32.58
CA GLN A 8 -23.68 -3.46 31.60
C GLN A 8 -23.06 -3.62 30.22
N THR A 9 -23.42 -4.69 29.51
CA THR A 9 -22.93 -4.97 28.16
C THR A 9 -24.09 -4.96 27.17
N SER A 10 -23.91 -4.31 26.03
CA SER A 10 -24.84 -4.31 24.91
C SER A 10 -24.08 -4.46 23.59
N SER A 11 -24.71 -5.13 22.62
CA SER A 11 -24.25 -5.16 21.23
C SER A 11 -25.12 -4.19 20.44
N GLU A 12 -24.50 -3.20 19.80
CA GLU A 12 -25.20 -2.10 19.15
C GLU A 12 -24.66 -1.91 17.73
N THR A 13 -25.55 -1.61 16.78
CA THR A 13 -25.12 -1.16 15.43
C THR A 13 -24.49 0.22 15.54
N THR A 14 -23.66 0.59 14.57
CA THR A 14 -23.08 1.95 14.50
C THR A 14 -24.15 3.03 14.64
N HIS A 15 -25.25 2.92 13.89
CA HIS A 15 -26.33 3.89 13.95
C HIS A 15 -26.99 3.94 15.33
N SER A 16 -27.30 2.78 15.93
CA SER A 16 -27.90 2.70 17.27
C SER A 16 -26.99 3.28 18.36
N PHE A 17 -25.68 3.07 18.23
CA PHE A 17 -24.66 3.59 19.15
C PHE A 17 -24.60 5.12 19.15
N PHE A 18 -24.58 5.75 17.97
CA PHE A 18 -24.46 7.20 17.82
C PHE A 18 -25.79 7.96 17.96
N SER A 19 -26.93 7.31 17.72
CA SER A 19 -28.24 7.98 17.67
C SER A 19 -28.93 8.12 19.03
N LYS A 20 -28.21 7.90 20.13
CA LYS A 20 -28.78 8.00 21.48
C LYS A 20 -29.07 9.47 21.83
N PRO A 21 -30.34 9.83 22.11
CA PRO A 21 -30.71 11.23 22.27
C PRO A 21 -29.96 11.93 23.41
N GLY A 22 -29.25 13.01 23.08
CA GLY A 22 -28.57 13.86 24.05
C GLY A 22 -27.34 13.23 24.72
N GLU A 23 -26.81 12.12 24.21
CA GLU A 23 -25.52 11.56 24.64
C GLU A 23 -24.37 12.29 23.92
N GLY A 24 -23.42 12.82 24.69
CA GLY A 24 -22.16 13.38 24.20
C GLY A 24 -20.96 12.57 24.71
N PHE A 25 -19.96 12.37 23.86
CA PHE A 25 -18.73 11.67 24.22
C PHE A 25 -17.66 12.66 24.68
N TYR A 26 -17.17 12.46 25.90
CA TYR A 26 -16.09 13.24 26.48
C TYR A 26 -14.81 12.41 26.49
N ILE A 27 -13.76 12.89 25.80
CA ILE A 27 -12.45 12.26 25.78
C ILE A 27 -11.59 12.85 26.91
N PRO A 28 -11.23 12.07 27.94
CA PRO A 28 -10.46 12.58 29.08
C PRO A 28 -9.03 12.99 28.71
N LEU A 29 -8.42 13.88 29.50
CA LEU A 29 -7.07 14.43 29.26
C LEU A 29 -5.97 13.38 29.17
N TYR A 30 -6.08 12.28 29.91
CA TYR A 30 -5.08 11.21 29.93
C TYR A 30 -5.08 10.36 28.66
N GLN A 31 -6.10 10.50 27.80
CA GLN A 31 -6.12 9.80 26.53
C GLN A 31 -5.16 10.46 25.53
N ARG A 32 -4.61 9.68 24.61
CA ARG A 32 -3.78 10.22 23.53
C ARG A 32 -4.61 11.01 22.50
N GLU A 33 -3.93 11.82 21.70
CA GLU A 33 -4.54 12.46 20.53
C GLU A 33 -4.90 11.44 19.44
N TYR A 34 -5.72 11.86 18.47
CA TYR A 34 -6.10 11.02 17.36
C TYR A 34 -4.87 10.59 16.54
N SER A 35 -4.59 9.28 16.52
CA SER A 35 -3.33 8.74 16.00
C SER A 35 -3.47 7.57 15.03
N TRP A 36 -4.68 7.20 14.59
CA TRP A 36 -4.87 6.15 13.58
C TRP A 36 -4.04 6.47 12.33
N ASP A 37 -3.36 5.45 11.81
CA ASP A 37 -2.54 5.58 10.62
C ASP A 37 -3.31 5.16 9.35
N GLN A 38 -2.65 5.32 8.22
CA GLN A 38 -3.19 4.95 6.91
C GLN A 38 -3.63 3.48 6.87
N GLU A 39 -2.84 2.55 7.42
CA GLU A 39 -3.19 1.12 7.42
C GLU A 39 -4.51 0.86 8.17
N ASN A 40 -4.78 1.59 9.27
CA ASN A 40 -6.05 1.47 10.00
C ASN A 40 -7.26 1.97 9.20
N ILE A 41 -7.13 3.09 8.50
CA ILE A 41 -8.22 3.68 7.69
C ILE A 41 -8.51 2.79 6.49
N GLU A 42 -7.48 2.40 5.74
CA GLU A 42 -7.62 1.51 4.59
C GLU A 42 -8.27 0.19 4.99
N GLN A 43 -7.87 -0.38 6.13
CA GLN A 43 -8.49 -1.59 6.65
C GLN A 43 -9.99 -1.39 6.95
N LEU A 44 -10.39 -0.29 7.60
CA LEU A 44 -11.80 -0.01 7.87
C LEU A 44 -12.61 0.10 6.56
N MET A 45 -12.11 0.86 5.59
CA MET A 45 -12.79 1.07 4.30
C MET A 45 -12.94 -0.24 3.53
N ASP A 46 -11.86 -1.01 3.46
CA ASP A 46 -11.84 -2.34 2.88
C ASP A 46 -12.83 -3.29 3.57
N ASP A 47 -12.89 -3.26 4.90
CA ASP A 47 -13.74 -4.14 5.68
C ASP A 47 -15.22 -3.85 5.44
N VAL A 48 -15.60 -2.58 5.23
CA VAL A 48 -16.96 -2.18 4.83
C VAL A 48 -17.26 -2.58 3.39
N CYS A 49 -16.39 -2.29 2.40
CA CYS A 49 -16.64 -2.67 1.00
C CYS A 49 -16.77 -4.18 0.81
N ARG A 50 -15.85 -4.95 1.42
CA ARG A 50 -15.95 -6.42 1.41
C ARG A 50 -17.20 -6.89 2.11
N GLY A 51 -17.56 -6.25 3.22
CA GLY A 51 -18.81 -6.50 3.93
C GLY A 51 -20.04 -6.37 3.04
N VAL A 52 -20.12 -5.34 2.20
CA VAL A 52 -21.19 -5.19 1.20
C VAL A 52 -21.17 -6.34 0.20
N LYS A 53 -19.99 -6.72 -0.32
CA LYS A 53 -19.82 -7.84 -1.26
C LYS A 53 -20.25 -9.18 -0.65
N ASP A 54 -19.87 -9.44 0.60
CA ASP A 54 -20.26 -10.64 1.34
C ASP A 54 -21.77 -10.65 1.61
N LEU A 55 -22.38 -9.48 1.88
CA LEU A 55 -23.82 -9.35 2.09
C LEU A 55 -24.65 -9.71 0.86
N ILE A 56 -24.12 -9.47 -0.35
CA ILE A 56 -24.72 -9.94 -1.62
C ILE A 56 -24.83 -11.46 -1.64
N SER A 57 -23.87 -12.16 -1.06
CA SER A 57 -23.82 -13.63 -1.04
C SER A 57 -24.48 -14.25 0.20
N SER A 58 -24.53 -13.53 1.33
CA SER A 58 -25.03 -14.03 2.61
C SER A 58 -25.73 -12.93 3.42
N GLU A 59 -27.04 -13.08 3.63
CA GLU A 59 -27.88 -12.09 4.35
C GLU A 59 -27.47 -11.87 5.82
N ASP A 60 -26.80 -12.85 6.44
CA ASP A 60 -26.37 -12.83 7.86
C ASP A 60 -25.02 -12.14 8.10
N THR A 61 -24.42 -11.59 7.05
CA THR A 61 -23.11 -10.93 7.13
C THR A 61 -23.17 -9.70 8.04
N ILE A 62 -22.38 -9.74 9.12
CA ILE A 62 -22.15 -8.62 10.03
C ILE A 62 -20.65 -8.42 10.25
N HIS A 63 -20.25 -7.21 10.63
CA HIS A 63 -18.85 -6.90 10.96
C HIS A 63 -18.72 -6.40 12.40
N PHE A 64 -17.87 -7.07 13.18
CA PHE A 64 -17.57 -6.67 14.55
C PHE A 64 -16.45 -5.61 14.58
N MET A 65 -16.80 -4.38 14.96
CA MET A 65 -15.90 -3.22 14.97
C MET A 65 -15.10 -3.09 16.28
N GLY A 66 -15.26 -4.01 17.22
CA GLY A 66 -14.55 -4.04 18.48
C GLY A 66 -15.39 -3.58 19.68
N THR A 67 -14.70 -3.37 20.79
CA THR A 67 -15.30 -3.00 22.07
C THR A 67 -15.12 -1.50 22.33
N ILE A 68 -16.12 -0.87 22.94
CA ILE A 68 -16.10 0.51 23.43
C ILE A 68 -16.41 0.49 24.93
N ILE A 69 -15.58 1.16 25.74
CA ILE A 69 -15.79 1.26 27.20
C ILE A 69 -16.15 2.70 27.54
N LEU A 70 -17.36 2.88 28.06
CA LEU A 70 -17.93 4.18 28.39
C LEU A 70 -18.31 4.25 29.86
N VAL A 71 -18.01 5.37 30.53
CA VAL A 71 -18.41 5.62 31.91
C VAL A 71 -19.31 6.83 31.94
N ALA A 72 -20.50 6.72 32.55
CA ALA A 72 -21.40 7.85 32.71
C ALA A 72 -20.78 8.91 33.63
N GLU A 73 -20.77 10.16 33.17
CA GLU A 73 -20.35 11.30 33.97
C GLU A 73 -21.47 11.71 34.94
N ASN A 74 -21.21 11.54 36.24
CA ASN A 74 -22.20 11.79 37.29
C ASN A 74 -22.12 13.20 37.87
N ASN A 75 -21.04 13.94 37.60
CA ASN A 75 -20.89 15.32 38.06
C ASN A 75 -20.29 16.23 36.96
N PRO A 76 -21.03 16.46 35.85
CA PRO A 76 -20.54 17.25 34.73
C PRO A 76 -20.08 18.65 35.11
N GLU A 77 -20.78 19.30 36.04
CA GLU A 77 -20.51 20.67 36.50
C GLU A 77 -19.09 20.85 37.07
N ASN A 78 -18.50 19.79 37.61
CA ASN A 78 -17.17 19.83 38.21
C ASN A 78 -16.10 19.11 37.36
N ASN A 79 -16.50 18.11 36.59
CA ASN A 79 -15.56 17.24 35.86
C ASN A 79 -15.33 17.66 34.41
N ILE A 80 -16.22 18.50 33.85
CA ILE A 80 -16.10 19.04 32.50
C ILE A 80 -15.50 20.44 32.54
N SER A 81 -14.34 20.59 31.91
CA SER A 81 -13.66 21.87 31.78
C SER A 81 -12.83 21.88 30.48
N PRO A 82 -12.86 22.97 29.69
CA PRO A 82 -13.72 24.15 29.83
C PRO A 82 -15.22 23.81 29.63
N GLN A 83 -16.13 24.64 30.17
CA GLN A 83 -17.57 24.42 30.01
C GLN A 83 -18.34 25.73 29.82
N ASP A 84 -19.37 25.68 28.96
CA ASP A 84 -20.53 26.57 29.05
C ASP A 84 -21.67 25.77 29.72
N PRO A 85 -22.06 26.09 30.97
CA PRO A 85 -23.08 25.35 31.69
C PRO A 85 -24.43 25.27 30.95
N LYS A 86 -24.72 26.24 30.08
CA LYS A 86 -25.96 26.23 29.29
C LYS A 86 -25.87 25.30 28.09
N ALA A 87 -24.67 24.87 27.71
CA ALA A 87 -24.44 24.05 26.54
C ALA A 87 -24.20 22.56 26.85
N LEU A 88 -24.31 22.14 28.12
CA LEU A 88 -24.11 20.75 28.52
C LEU A 88 -25.20 19.82 27.96
N PRO A 89 -24.82 18.68 27.33
CA PRO A 89 -25.74 17.62 26.93
C PRO A 89 -26.46 16.96 28.10
N THR A 90 -27.56 16.25 27.82
CA THR A 90 -28.36 15.52 28.82
C THR A 90 -27.58 14.37 29.46
N ALA A 91 -26.74 13.69 28.70
CA ALA A 91 -25.90 12.60 29.17
C ALA A 91 -24.49 12.76 28.59
N ILE A 92 -23.47 12.64 29.45
CA ILE A 92 -22.08 12.72 29.04
C ILE A 92 -21.41 11.40 29.38
N LEU A 93 -20.72 10.82 28.40
CA LEU A 93 -20.04 9.53 28.53
C LEU A 93 -18.54 9.73 28.36
N ASN A 94 -17.79 9.46 29.43
CA ASN A 94 -16.33 9.43 29.42
C ASN A 94 -15.85 8.21 28.63
N VAL A 95 -15.07 8.46 27.57
CA VAL A 95 -14.53 7.41 26.71
C VAL A 95 -13.24 6.85 27.31
N ILE A 96 -13.32 5.64 27.86
CA ILE A 96 -12.18 4.95 28.47
C ILE A 96 -11.42 4.11 27.43
N ASP A 97 -12.14 3.49 26.50
CA ASP A 97 -11.57 2.77 25.36
C ASP A 97 -12.46 2.91 24.12
N GLY A 98 -11.85 2.86 22.94
CA GLY A 98 -12.53 3.00 21.66
C GLY A 98 -12.48 4.40 21.04
N GLN A 99 -11.77 5.36 21.66
CA GLN A 99 -11.74 6.76 21.20
C GLN A 99 -11.37 6.95 19.73
N GLN A 100 -10.43 6.12 19.23
CA GLN A 100 -9.95 6.21 17.85
C GLN A 100 -11.03 5.76 16.87
N ARG A 101 -11.82 4.75 17.24
CA ARG A 101 -12.94 4.24 16.45
C ARG A 101 -14.04 5.28 16.38
N ILE A 102 -14.48 5.79 17.54
CA ILE A 102 -15.55 6.81 17.60
C ILE A 102 -15.15 8.03 16.75
N SER A 103 -13.94 8.55 16.93
CA SER A 103 -13.44 9.70 16.15
C SER A 103 -13.42 9.43 14.65
N THR A 104 -12.96 8.25 14.22
CA THR A 104 -12.89 7.93 12.78
C THR A 104 -14.27 7.74 12.17
N PHE A 105 -15.20 7.09 12.89
CA PHE A 105 -16.57 6.93 12.43
C PHE A 105 -17.28 8.28 12.31
N SER A 106 -17.04 9.22 13.23
CA SER A 106 -17.56 10.60 13.11
C SER A 106 -16.98 11.33 11.89
N LEU A 107 -15.67 11.25 11.65
CA LEU A 107 -15.01 11.85 10.49
C LEU A 107 -15.50 11.23 9.16
N LEU A 108 -15.63 9.90 9.12
CA LEU A 108 -16.21 9.18 7.98
C LEU A 108 -17.66 9.59 7.75
N GLY A 109 -18.44 9.78 8.82
CA GLY A 109 -19.80 10.31 8.77
C GLY A 109 -19.87 11.71 8.14
N CYS A 110 -18.97 12.63 8.52
CA CYS A 110 -18.86 13.96 7.90
C CYS A 110 -18.61 13.85 6.39
N LYS A 111 -17.65 13.00 5.97
CA LYS A 111 -17.29 12.89 4.56
C LYS A 111 -18.35 12.21 3.71
N LEU A 112 -18.99 11.14 4.24
CA LEU A 112 -20.14 10.51 3.60
C LEU A 112 -21.32 11.48 3.46
N TYR A 113 -21.55 12.32 4.47
CA TYR A 113 -22.59 13.34 4.42
C TYR A 113 -22.31 14.35 3.29
N GLU A 114 -21.10 14.91 3.24
CA GLU A 114 -20.70 15.83 2.18
C GLU A 114 -20.87 15.20 0.80
N LEU A 115 -20.34 13.99 0.60
CA LEU A 115 -20.36 13.32 -0.70
C LEU A 115 -21.78 13.01 -1.17
N LEU A 116 -22.64 12.49 -0.29
CA LEU A 116 -24.05 12.25 -0.61
C LEU A 116 -24.79 13.56 -0.89
N PHE A 117 -24.54 14.61 -0.11
CA PHE A 117 -25.18 15.90 -0.30
C PHE A 117 -24.81 16.53 -1.66
N GLN A 118 -23.52 16.56 -2.00
CA GLN A 118 -23.02 17.08 -3.27
C GLN A 118 -23.53 16.25 -4.45
N SER A 119 -23.41 14.92 -4.40
CA SER A 119 -23.88 14.03 -5.47
C SER A 119 -25.38 14.19 -5.74
N THR A 120 -26.18 14.44 -4.70
CA THR A 120 -27.63 14.65 -4.84
C THR A 120 -27.99 16.05 -5.35
N GLN A 121 -27.16 17.06 -5.11
CA GLN A 121 -27.34 18.40 -5.70
C GLN A 121 -27.06 18.43 -7.21
N GLU A 122 -26.19 17.54 -7.68
CA GLU A 122 -25.85 17.41 -9.12
C GLU A 122 -26.94 16.66 -9.91
N LEU A 123 -27.93 16.04 -9.25
CA LEU A 123 -28.99 15.29 -9.93
C LEU A 123 -29.93 16.19 -10.75
N PRO A 124 -30.32 15.79 -11.97
CA PRO A 124 -31.27 16.54 -12.79
C PRO A 124 -32.62 16.73 -12.09
N GLU A 125 -33.22 17.92 -12.16
CA GLU A 125 -34.57 18.21 -11.64
C GLU A 125 -35.65 17.50 -12.48
N SER A 126 -35.80 16.19 -12.28
CA SER A 126 -36.90 15.39 -12.83
C SER A 126 -37.45 14.40 -11.79
N GLU A 127 -38.72 14.01 -11.96
CA GLU A 127 -39.43 13.07 -11.09
C GLU A 127 -38.74 11.69 -11.02
N GLU A 128 -37.96 11.33 -12.04
CA GLU A 128 -37.20 10.07 -12.09
C GLU A 128 -36.14 9.96 -10.97
N TYR A 129 -35.63 11.10 -10.48
CA TYR A 129 -34.61 11.16 -9.43
C TYR A 129 -35.19 11.44 -8.03
N ASP A 130 -36.50 11.59 -7.87
CA ASP A 130 -37.11 11.92 -6.59
C ASP A 130 -36.93 10.80 -5.55
N ASP A 131 -36.97 9.54 -6.02
CA ASP A 131 -36.64 8.36 -5.23
C ASP A 131 -35.23 8.48 -4.63
N LEU A 132 -34.25 8.87 -5.45
CA LEU A 132 -32.86 9.05 -5.01
C LEU A 132 -32.76 10.16 -3.97
N ARG A 133 -33.42 11.31 -4.18
CA ARG A 133 -33.42 12.43 -3.24
C ARG A 133 -34.04 12.06 -1.88
N GLU A 134 -35.14 11.31 -1.90
CA GLU A 134 -35.81 10.82 -0.69
C GLU A 134 -34.88 9.89 0.10
N ILE A 135 -34.25 8.93 -0.58
CA ILE A 135 -33.27 8.03 0.03
C ILE A 135 -32.10 8.81 0.61
N THR A 136 -31.53 9.77 -0.15
CA THR A 136 -30.42 10.61 0.33
C THR A 136 -30.80 11.31 1.62
N LYS A 137 -31.99 11.93 1.69
CA LYS A 137 -32.45 12.67 2.87
C LYS A 137 -32.52 11.78 4.12
N SER A 138 -32.98 10.53 3.96
CA SER A 138 -32.98 9.54 5.04
C SER A 138 -31.56 9.25 5.54
N TYR A 139 -30.64 8.95 4.62
CA TYR A 139 -29.23 8.66 4.97
C TYR A 139 -28.49 9.87 5.55
N LEU A 140 -28.71 11.08 5.03
CA LEU A 140 -28.12 12.30 5.59
C LEU A 140 -28.52 12.48 7.06
N THR A 141 -29.77 12.17 7.41
CA THR A 141 -30.25 12.22 8.80
C THR A 141 -29.52 11.21 9.68
N LYS A 142 -29.40 9.95 9.21
CA LYS A 142 -28.68 8.89 9.95
C LYS A 142 -27.18 9.19 10.09
N LEU A 143 -26.54 9.70 9.05
CA LEU A 143 -25.11 10.06 9.04
C LEU A 143 -24.82 11.25 9.96
N LYS A 144 -25.74 12.21 10.05
CA LYS A 144 -25.60 13.36 10.94
C LYS A 144 -25.48 12.97 12.42
N ALA A 145 -26.13 11.89 12.82
CA ALA A 145 -26.00 11.34 14.18
C ALA A 145 -24.56 10.88 14.50
N LEU A 146 -23.75 10.49 13.51
CA LEU A 146 -22.39 10.00 13.76
C LEU A 146 -21.44 11.10 14.22
N PHE A 147 -21.71 12.37 13.91
CA PHE A 147 -20.82 13.49 14.23
C PHE A 147 -21.45 14.60 15.05
N SER A 148 -22.77 14.57 15.26
CA SER A 148 -23.48 15.61 15.99
C SER A 148 -24.40 15.04 17.06
N LEU A 149 -24.59 15.83 18.13
CA LEU A 149 -25.63 15.63 19.12
C LEU A 149 -26.59 16.81 19.07
N TYR A 150 -27.89 16.55 19.20
CA TYR A 150 -28.91 17.59 19.22
C TYR A 150 -29.07 18.16 20.64
N LEU A 151 -28.78 19.44 20.81
CA LEU A 151 -28.93 20.15 22.08
C LEU A 151 -30.29 20.86 22.19
N GLY A 152 -30.89 21.20 21.04
CA GLY A 152 -32.17 21.91 20.94
C GLY A 152 -32.12 23.37 21.40
N ARG A 153 -30.92 23.93 21.56
CA ARG A 153 -30.70 25.34 21.93
C ARG A 153 -29.31 25.79 21.49
N GLY A 154 -29.15 27.11 21.31
CA GLY A 154 -27.93 27.71 20.78
C GLY A 154 -27.88 27.63 19.25
N TYR A 155 -26.82 28.20 18.67
CA TYR A 155 -26.57 28.19 17.24
C TYR A 155 -25.17 27.64 16.92
N PRO A 156 -25.04 26.58 16.10
CA PRO A 156 -26.10 25.67 15.66
C PRO A 156 -26.81 24.95 16.82
N GLU A 157 -28.03 24.45 16.62
CA GLU A 157 -28.75 23.68 17.66
C GLU A 157 -28.13 22.31 17.93
N GLU A 158 -27.34 21.80 16.99
CA GLU A 158 -26.54 20.62 17.14
C GLU A 158 -25.10 20.99 17.45
N LYS A 159 -24.42 20.13 18.20
CA LYS A 159 -23.03 20.33 18.60
C LYS A 159 -22.21 19.08 18.29
N PRO A 160 -20.87 19.18 18.22
CA PRO A 160 -20.01 18.01 18.05
C PRO A 160 -20.36 16.90 19.04
N VAL A 161 -20.53 15.68 18.54
CA VAL A 161 -20.81 14.52 19.41
C VAL A 161 -19.61 14.15 20.30
N ILE A 162 -18.40 14.58 19.90
CA ILE A 162 -17.15 14.36 20.62
C ILE A 162 -16.56 15.69 21.06
N ILE A 163 -16.16 15.81 22.32
CA ILE A 163 -15.27 16.88 22.80
C ILE A 163 -14.11 16.30 23.63
N ARG A 164 -12.99 17.03 23.69
CA ARG A 164 -11.82 16.66 24.49
C ARG A 164 -11.64 17.54 25.71
N SER A 165 -11.41 16.89 26.84
CA SER A 165 -11.14 17.51 28.13
C SER A 165 -9.98 18.51 28.07
N GLY A 166 -10.13 19.63 28.77
CA GLY A 166 -9.14 20.67 28.95
C GLY A 166 -8.98 21.64 27.78
N ILE A 167 -9.47 21.29 26.58
CA ILE A 167 -9.25 22.11 25.38
C ILE A 167 -10.52 22.40 24.57
N ASP A 168 -11.55 21.56 24.68
CA ASP A 168 -12.82 21.75 23.99
C ASP A 168 -13.96 22.02 24.97
N ALA A 169 -14.96 22.77 24.54
CA ALA A 169 -16.22 22.96 25.27
C ALA A 169 -17.41 22.90 24.32
N TRP A 170 -18.49 22.22 24.73
CA TRP A 170 -19.79 22.51 24.15
C TRP A 170 -20.14 23.97 24.46
N THR A 171 -20.57 24.73 23.44
CA THR A 171 -20.92 26.15 23.54
C THR A 171 -22.29 26.40 22.93
N LEU A 172 -23.07 27.34 23.48
CA LEU A 172 -24.33 27.75 22.85
C LEU A 172 -24.09 28.49 21.54
N GLU A 173 -23.19 29.48 21.56
CA GLU A 173 -22.87 30.38 20.45
C GLU A 173 -21.39 30.78 20.52
N GLY A 174 -20.77 31.04 19.37
CA GLY A 174 -19.43 31.59 19.33
C GLY A 174 -18.62 31.10 18.13
N ASP A 175 -17.33 31.43 18.18
CA ASP A 175 -16.36 31.02 17.18
C ASP A 175 -15.87 29.59 17.45
N ASP A 176 -16.06 28.69 16.49
CA ASP A 176 -15.68 27.28 16.60
C ASP A 176 -14.19 27.13 16.92
N ASP A 177 -13.33 27.95 16.29
CA ASP A 177 -11.88 27.93 16.52
C ASP A 177 -11.51 28.30 17.96
N LYS A 178 -12.39 29.02 18.69
CA LYS A 178 -12.18 29.39 20.09
C LYS A 178 -12.55 28.26 21.05
N TYR A 179 -13.64 27.54 20.77
CA TYR A 179 -14.23 26.55 21.68
C TYR A 179 -13.85 25.11 21.36
N TYR A 180 -13.40 24.83 20.13
CA TYR A 180 -12.97 23.51 19.68
C TYR A 180 -11.52 23.58 19.20
N LYS A 181 -10.60 23.18 20.08
CA LYS A 181 -9.15 23.19 19.82
C LYS A 181 -8.63 21.84 19.37
N SER A 182 -9.29 20.74 19.74
CA SER A 182 -8.96 19.43 19.19
C SER A 182 -9.36 19.39 17.71
N ASP A 183 -8.49 18.83 16.86
CA ASP A 183 -8.76 18.83 15.43
C ASP A 183 -10.01 18.01 15.09
N VAL A 184 -10.32 16.93 15.83
CA VAL A 184 -11.55 16.15 15.60
C VAL A 184 -12.77 17.02 15.85
N SER A 185 -12.92 17.58 17.05
CA SER A 185 -14.10 18.36 17.43
C SER A 185 -14.26 19.62 16.58
N LEU A 186 -13.15 20.26 16.19
CA LEU A 186 -13.18 21.42 15.29
C LEU A 186 -13.76 21.05 13.92
N VAL A 187 -13.32 19.94 13.32
CA VAL A 187 -13.86 19.48 12.05
C VAL A 187 -15.35 19.16 12.17
N LEU A 188 -15.77 18.45 13.22
CA LEU A 188 -17.19 18.16 13.42
C LEU A 188 -18.01 19.45 13.57
N ALA A 189 -17.51 20.44 14.32
CA ALA A 189 -18.19 21.72 14.53
C ALA A 189 -18.35 22.50 13.21
N GLN A 190 -17.29 22.61 12.42
CA GLN A 190 -17.31 23.29 11.12
C GLN A 190 -18.28 22.61 10.13
N PHE A 191 -18.34 21.28 10.12
CA PHE A 191 -19.32 20.55 9.31
C PHE A 191 -20.76 20.82 9.76
N ILE A 192 -21.04 20.78 11.07
CA ILE A 192 -22.37 21.06 11.62
C ILE A 192 -22.81 22.50 11.29
N LYS A 193 -21.88 23.44 11.41
CA LYS A 193 -22.11 24.84 11.04
C LYS A 193 -22.40 24.99 9.56
N ALA A 194 -21.61 24.35 8.68
CA ALA A 194 -21.86 24.38 7.24
C ALA A 194 -23.24 23.82 6.85
N ILE A 195 -23.69 22.75 7.52
CA ILE A 195 -25.04 22.18 7.33
C ILE A 195 -26.13 23.18 7.75
N SER A 196 -25.92 23.87 8.87
CA SER A 196 -26.88 24.82 9.42
C SER A 196 -26.95 26.11 8.60
N ASP A 197 -25.80 26.62 8.18
CA ASP A 197 -25.64 27.83 7.35
C ASP A 197 -25.99 27.57 5.87
N LYS A 198 -26.11 26.29 5.45
CA LYS A 198 -26.18 25.86 4.05
C LYS A 198 -25.02 26.44 3.21
N SER A 199 -23.82 26.45 3.80
CA SER A 199 -22.59 26.94 3.17
C SER A 199 -21.76 25.79 2.58
N GLU A 200 -20.64 26.13 1.94
CA GLU A 200 -19.64 25.13 1.56
C GLU A 200 -19.08 24.40 2.80
N PHE A 201 -18.80 23.11 2.63
CA PHE A 201 -18.14 22.28 3.64
C PHE A 201 -16.67 22.69 3.82
N PRO A 202 -16.10 22.50 5.01
CA PRO A 202 -14.75 22.97 5.31
C PRO A 202 -13.67 22.20 4.53
N LYS A 203 -12.77 22.94 3.87
CA LYS A 203 -11.59 22.38 3.21
C LYS A 203 -10.45 22.27 4.22
N LEU A 204 -10.07 21.04 4.56
CA LEU A 204 -8.99 20.79 5.50
C LEU A 204 -7.64 21.19 4.89
N THR A 205 -6.81 21.90 5.66
CA THR A 205 -5.42 22.20 5.29
C THR A 205 -4.46 21.30 6.05
N ARG A 206 -3.39 20.86 5.40
CA ARG A 206 -2.38 20.01 6.03
C ARG A 206 -1.64 20.75 7.14
N LYS A 207 -1.86 20.35 8.40
CA LYS A 207 -1.10 20.82 9.58
C LYS A 207 0.00 19.81 9.92
N SER A 208 1.20 20.27 10.27
CA SER A 208 2.39 19.42 10.50
C SER A 208 2.23 18.41 11.64
N ASN A 209 1.36 18.68 12.61
CA ASN A 209 1.28 17.91 13.86
C ASN A 209 0.08 16.95 13.92
N THR A 210 -0.71 16.82 12.84
CA THR A 210 -2.01 16.16 12.88
C THR A 210 -2.16 15.18 11.73
N LYS A 211 -2.68 13.98 11.99
CA LYS A 211 -2.96 12.99 10.93
C LYS A 211 -4.34 13.15 10.28
N ILE A 212 -5.15 14.11 10.74
CA ILE A 212 -6.55 14.26 10.27
C ILE A 212 -6.61 14.56 8.78
N TYR A 213 -5.82 15.51 8.29
CA TYR A 213 -5.79 15.84 6.85
C TYR A 213 -5.45 14.61 6.00
N ASP A 214 -4.37 13.90 6.34
CA ASP A 214 -3.92 12.73 5.61
C ASP A 214 -5.00 11.61 5.66
N ASN A 215 -5.60 11.37 6.83
CA ASN A 215 -6.66 10.36 6.98
C ASN A 215 -7.96 10.75 6.25
N PHE A 216 -8.35 12.02 6.25
CA PHE A 216 -9.54 12.51 5.57
C PHE A 216 -9.38 12.40 4.05
N LYS A 217 -8.17 12.68 3.54
CA LYS A 217 -7.82 12.45 2.14
C LYS A 217 -7.91 10.97 1.77
N ILE A 218 -7.39 10.07 2.61
CA ILE A 218 -7.49 8.62 2.36
C ILE A 218 -8.96 8.18 2.34
N ILE A 219 -9.79 8.68 3.27
CA ILE A 219 -11.24 8.41 3.28
C ILE A 219 -11.87 8.88 1.97
N ASP A 220 -11.55 10.09 1.51
CA ASP A 220 -12.03 10.66 0.24
C ASP A 220 -11.64 9.80 -0.96
N ASP A 221 -10.35 9.47 -1.09
CA ASP A 221 -9.83 8.60 -2.15
C ASP A 221 -10.53 7.22 -2.14
N CYS A 222 -10.77 6.64 -0.96
CA CYS A 222 -11.49 5.38 -0.82
C CYS A 222 -12.96 5.51 -1.23
N LEU A 223 -13.67 6.56 -0.80
CA LEU A 223 -15.08 6.78 -1.14
C LEU A 223 -15.26 7.08 -2.63
N GLN A 224 -14.32 7.76 -3.27
CA GLN A 224 -14.34 7.96 -4.72
C GLN A 224 -14.23 6.62 -5.46
N ASN A 225 -13.42 5.68 -4.97
CA ASN A 225 -13.38 4.32 -5.53
C ASN A 225 -14.71 3.56 -5.36
N VAL A 226 -15.47 3.82 -4.29
CA VAL A 226 -16.84 3.28 -4.12
C VAL A 226 -17.78 3.88 -5.16
N LEU A 227 -17.73 5.21 -5.32
CA LEU A 227 -18.58 5.97 -6.23
C LEU A 227 -18.38 5.55 -7.70
N GLU A 228 -17.15 5.25 -8.07
CA GLU A 228 -16.75 4.87 -9.43
C GLU A 228 -16.68 3.35 -9.66
N ALA A 229 -17.09 2.51 -8.70
CA ALA A 229 -16.90 1.07 -8.85
C ALA A 229 -17.66 0.47 -10.06
N HIS A 230 -18.74 1.11 -10.52
CA HIS A 230 -19.44 0.71 -11.75
C HIS A 230 -18.61 0.94 -13.04
N LYS A 231 -17.64 1.87 -13.02
CA LYS A 231 -16.73 2.18 -14.14
C LYS A 231 -15.56 1.20 -14.27
N ASN A 232 -15.34 0.35 -13.26
CA ASN A 232 -14.23 -0.59 -13.25
C ASN A 232 -14.58 -1.86 -14.05
N ASP A 233 -13.85 -2.13 -15.13
CA ASP A 233 -14.02 -3.32 -15.98
C ASP A 233 -13.61 -4.66 -15.30
N GLY A 234 -13.13 -4.63 -14.06
CA GLY A 234 -12.65 -5.81 -13.30
C GLY A 234 -13.42 -6.08 -12.00
N ASP A 235 -13.02 -7.13 -11.29
CA ASP A 235 -13.49 -7.45 -9.93
C ASP A 235 -12.87 -6.47 -8.92
N GLY A 236 -13.49 -5.30 -8.79
CA GLY A 236 -13.12 -4.29 -7.80
C GLY A 236 -13.43 -4.75 -6.37
N ASP A 237 -12.84 -4.08 -5.38
CA ASP A 237 -13.10 -4.38 -3.96
C ASP A 237 -14.52 -4.00 -3.51
N CYS A 238 -15.16 -3.05 -4.20
CA CYS A 238 -16.52 -2.62 -3.94
C CYS A 238 -17.45 -3.09 -5.08
N PRO A 239 -18.65 -3.63 -4.75
CA PRO A 239 -19.57 -4.18 -5.75
C PRO A 239 -20.20 -3.08 -6.63
N LYS A 240 -20.67 -3.48 -7.82
CA LYS A 240 -21.31 -2.57 -8.77
C LYS A 240 -22.79 -2.41 -8.43
N ALA A 241 -23.40 -1.31 -8.90
CA ALA A 241 -24.78 -0.98 -8.58
C ALA A 241 -25.77 -2.09 -8.99
N TRP A 242 -25.58 -2.71 -10.16
CA TRP A 242 -26.43 -3.82 -10.61
C TRP A 242 -26.23 -5.08 -9.78
N ASP A 243 -24.99 -5.41 -9.39
CA ASP A 243 -24.71 -6.58 -8.53
C ASP A 243 -25.38 -6.43 -7.16
N ILE A 244 -25.47 -5.20 -6.65
CA ILE A 244 -26.14 -4.88 -5.38
C ILE A 244 -27.66 -5.10 -5.49
N LEU A 245 -28.29 -4.66 -6.58
CA LEU A 245 -29.74 -4.77 -6.78
C LEU A 245 -30.20 -6.17 -7.18
N GLU A 246 -29.42 -6.87 -8.00
CA GLU A 246 -29.70 -8.24 -8.44
C GLU A 246 -29.32 -9.28 -7.36
N GLY A 247 -28.48 -8.88 -6.41
CA GLY A 247 -28.00 -9.71 -5.32
C GLY A 247 -29.05 -10.06 -4.26
N ASN A 248 -28.63 -10.77 -3.21
CA ASN A 248 -29.52 -11.08 -2.08
C ASN A 248 -29.83 -9.86 -1.19
N ILE A 249 -29.27 -8.68 -1.47
CA ILE A 249 -29.58 -7.47 -0.72
C ILE A 249 -30.95 -6.94 -1.15
N LYS A 250 -31.99 -7.31 -0.40
CA LYS A 250 -33.35 -6.82 -0.63
C LYS A 250 -33.39 -5.29 -0.55
N GLN A 251 -33.97 -4.61 -1.54
CA GLN A 251 -34.13 -3.15 -1.54
C GLN A 251 -34.85 -2.62 -0.31
N LYS A 252 -35.86 -3.37 0.16
CA LYS A 252 -36.54 -3.09 1.43
C LYS A 252 -35.59 -2.96 2.63
N THR A 253 -34.45 -3.65 2.60
CA THR A 253 -33.43 -3.57 3.63
C THR A 253 -32.58 -2.30 3.50
N LEU A 254 -32.32 -1.83 2.27
CA LEU A 254 -31.54 -0.62 2.01
C LEU A 254 -32.35 0.68 2.20
N TRP A 255 -33.63 0.69 1.83
CA TRP A 255 -34.48 1.88 1.82
C TRP A 255 -35.99 1.58 1.94
N ASP A 256 -36.33 0.64 2.83
CA ASP A 256 -37.68 0.33 3.34
C ASP A 256 -38.71 -0.31 2.38
N TYR A 257 -38.62 -0.06 1.07
CA TYR A 257 -39.51 -0.65 0.06
C TYR A 257 -38.83 -0.75 -1.32
N ASN A 258 -39.43 -1.53 -2.24
CA ASN A 258 -38.90 -1.69 -3.59
C ASN A 258 -39.23 -0.45 -4.44
N ARG A 259 -38.26 0.02 -5.22
CA ARG A 259 -38.38 1.22 -6.06
C ARG A 259 -38.14 0.87 -7.53
N PRO A 260 -39.20 0.54 -8.30
CA PRO A 260 -39.06 0.14 -9.71
C PRO A 260 -38.51 1.23 -10.63
N GLY A 261 -38.70 2.51 -10.27
CA GLY A 261 -38.11 3.64 -11.01
C GLY A 261 -36.58 3.61 -10.93
N LEU A 262 -36.06 3.40 -9.73
CA LEU A 262 -34.62 3.25 -9.49
C LEU A 262 -34.03 2.01 -10.19
N GLU A 263 -34.73 0.86 -10.17
CA GLU A 263 -34.29 -0.34 -10.90
C GLU A 263 -34.04 -0.04 -12.38
N LYS A 264 -34.97 0.68 -13.04
CA LYS A 264 -34.82 1.07 -14.45
C LYS A 264 -33.62 1.98 -14.70
N LEU A 265 -33.30 2.89 -13.78
CA LEU A 265 -32.12 3.75 -13.90
C LEU A 265 -30.82 2.93 -13.83
N ILE A 266 -30.78 1.91 -12.97
CA ILE A 266 -29.62 1.02 -12.86
C ILE A 266 -29.51 0.06 -14.05
N GLU A 267 -30.63 -0.50 -14.54
CA GLU A 267 -30.68 -1.26 -15.79
C GLU A 267 -30.20 -0.42 -16.99
N GLY A 268 -30.60 0.85 -17.02
CA GLY A 268 -30.15 1.84 -17.99
C GLY A 268 -28.71 2.32 -17.80
N ARG A 269 -28.03 1.86 -16.74
CA ARG A 269 -26.65 2.22 -16.37
C ARG A 269 -26.41 3.73 -16.26
N VAL A 270 -27.41 4.46 -15.73
CA VAL A 270 -27.29 5.89 -15.45
C VAL A 270 -26.21 6.09 -14.39
N GLU A 271 -25.16 6.87 -14.70
CA GLU A 271 -23.95 6.95 -13.88
C GLU A 271 -24.25 7.48 -12.48
N GLU A 272 -25.05 8.54 -12.40
CA GLU A 272 -25.40 9.22 -11.15
C GLU A 272 -26.20 8.31 -10.21
N ALA A 273 -27.13 7.54 -10.77
CA ALA A 273 -27.90 6.56 -10.02
C ALA A 273 -27.02 5.40 -9.54
N CYS A 274 -26.10 4.91 -10.39
CA CYS A 274 -25.16 3.86 -10.03
C CYS A 274 -24.29 4.29 -8.84
N SER A 275 -23.69 5.47 -8.92
CA SER A 275 -22.86 6.05 -7.88
C SER A 275 -23.58 6.16 -6.54
N LEU A 276 -24.82 6.66 -6.53
CA LEU A 276 -25.61 6.81 -5.31
C LEU A 276 -26.01 5.46 -4.70
N VAL A 277 -26.41 4.47 -5.50
CA VAL A 277 -26.74 3.13 -5.00
C VAL A 277 -25.53 2.48 -4.33
N GLN A 278 -24.35 2.64 -4.90
CA GLN A 278 -23.10 2.14 -4.32
C GLN A 278 -22.82 2.81 -2.96
N LEU A 279 -22.97 4.14 -2.86
CA LEU A 279 -22.82 4.85 -1.58
C LEU A 279 -23.90 4.47 -0.56
N TYR A 280 -25.16 4.26 -0.97
CA TYR A 280 -26.22 3.81 -0.06
C TYR A 280 -25.92 2.43 0.51
N SER A 281 -25.44 1.49 -0.31
CA SER A 281 -25.05 0.16 0.17
C SER A 281 -23.90 0.22 1.18
N PHE A 282 -22.92 1.10 0.94
CA PHE A 282 -21.82 1.36 1.85
C PHE A 282 -22.32 1.96 3.18
N CYS A 283 -23.16 2.99 3.12
CA CYS A 283 -23.76 3.62 4.30
C CYS A 283 -24.61 2.62 5.09
N TYR A 284 -25.44 1.82 4.42
CA TYR A 284 -26.26 0.79 5.04
C TYR A 284 -25.39 -0.20 5.82
N TYR A 285 -24.34 -0.73 5.18
CA TYR A 285 -23.46 -1.70 5.84
C TYR A 285 -22.75 -1.07 7.04
N LEU A 286 -22.19 0.13 6.87
CA LEU A 286 -21.53 0.88 7.94
C LEU A 286 -22.46 1.15 9.13
N LEU A 287 -23.72 1.53 8.86
CA LEU A 287 -24.67 1.97 9.87
C LEU A 287 -25.38 0.82 10.57
N GLU A 288 -25.79 -0.22 9.84
CA GLU A 288 -26.71 -1.25 10.31
C GLU A 288 -26.08 -2.65 10.41
N ARG A 289 -24.96 -2.92 9.73
CA ARG A 289 -24.27 -4.24 9.76
C ARG A 289 -22.95 -4.24 10.49
N CYS A 290 -22.37 -3.07 10.74
CA CYS A 290 -21.22 -2.90 11.61
C CYS A 290 -21.69 -2.72 13.06
N CYS A 291 -21.12 -3.48 13.99
CA CYS A 291 -21.55 -3.48 15.39
C CYS A 291 -20.38 -3.33 16.38
N PHE A 292 -20.69 -2.69 17.51
CA PHE A 292 -19.81 -2.53 18.66
C PHE A 292 -20.34 -3.33 19.84
N THR A 293 -19.43 -3.84 20.66
CA THR A 293 -19.76 -4.25 22.03
C THR A 293 -19.52 -3.05 22.94
N VAL A 294 -20.60 -2.46 23.46
CA VAL A 294 -20.53 -1.34 24.39
C VAL A 294 -20.56 -1.89 25.81
N ILE A 295 -19.56 -1.52 26.60
CA ILE A 295 -19.49 -1.85 28.02
C ILE A 295 -19.61 -0.57 28.83
N LYS A 296 -20.59 -0.52 29.73
CA LYS A 296 -20.83 0.59 30.66
C LYS A 296 -20.57 0.14 32.11
N PRO A 297 -19.34 0.33 32.64
CA PRO A 297 -19.03 0.06 34.04
C PRO A 297 -19.64 1.12 34.97
N VAL A 298 -19.91 0.76 36.22
CA VAL A 298 -20.48 1.67 37.24
C VAL A 298 -19.53 2.76 37.73
N SER A 299 -18.23 2.67 37.43
CA SER A 299 -17.20 3.60 37.90
C SER A 299 -15.97 3.53 37.01
N GLU A 300 -15.22 4.62 36.95
CA GLU A 300 -13.97 4.74 36.18
C GLU A 300 -12.89 3.73 36.61
N VAL A 301 -12.72 3.49 37.92
CA VAL A 301 -11.74 2.50 38.44
C VAL A 301 -11.97 1.11 37.83
N ARG A 302 -13.22 0.65 37.84
CA ARG A 302 -13.60 -0.65 37.26
C ARG A 302 -13.45 -0.66 35.73
N ALA A 303 -13.65 0.48 35.08
CA ALA A 303 -13.40 0.61 33.65
C ALA A 303 -11.92 0.44 33.33
N PHE A 304 -11.02 1.01 34.13
CA PHE A 304 -9.58 0.83 33.99
C PHE A 304 -9.13 -0.61 34.28
N ASP A 305 -9.63 -1.24 35.35
CA ASP A 305 -9.31 -2.64 35.67
C ASP A 305 -9.69 -3.58 34.50
N MET A 306 -10.85 -3.32 33.90
CA MET A 306 -11.34 -4.07 32.74
C MET A 306 -10.53 -3.75 31.47
N PHE A 307 -10.22 -2.49 31.23
CA PHE A 307 -9.38 -2.07 30.10
C PHE A 307 -8.00 -2.75 30.16
N GLN A 308 -7.37 -2.78 31.34
CA GLN A 308 -6.10 -3.50 31.53
C GLN A 308 -6.28 -5.00 31.29
N SER A 309 -7.36 -5.60 31.79
CA SER A 309 -7.62 -7.03 31.62
C SER A 309 -7.86 -7.42 30.15
N LEU A 310 -8.65 -6.65 29.41
CA LEU A 310 -8.94 -6.89 27.98
C LEU A 310 -7.71 -6.70 27.09
N ASN A 311 -6.81 -5.77 27.45
CA ASN A 311 -5.55 -5.59 26.74
C ASN A 311 -4.46 -6.57 27.20
N ALA A 312 -4.60 -7.16 28.38
CA ALA A 312 -3.71 -8.21 28.88
C ALA A 312 -4.07 -9.61 28.33
N THR A 313 -5.30 -9.82 27.86
CA THR A 313 -5.73 -11.11 27.31
C THR A 313 -5.13 -11.39 25.93
N GLY A 314 -4.03 -12.15 25.92
CA GLY A 314 -3.62 -13.08 24.85
C GLY A 314 -3.18 -12.51 23.50
N THR A 315 -2.11 -13.07 22.94
CA THR A 315 -1.77 -12.90 21.53
C THR A 315 -2.91 -13.47 20.67
N PRO A 316 -3.59 -12.68 19.81
CA PRO A 316 -4.63 -13.19 18.92
C PRO A 316 -4.06 -14.31 18.03
N LEU A 317 -4.83 -15.39 17.88
CA LEU A 317 -4.45 -16.51 17.01
C LEU A 317 -4.52 -16.09 15.54
N THR A 318 -3.55 -16.54 14.77
CA THR A 318 -3.48 -16.39 13.31
C THR A 318 -4.38 -17.41 12.62
N ALA A 319 -4.79 -17.14 11.38
CA ALA A 319 -5.57 -18.09 10.58
C ALA A 319 -4.85 -19.45 10.47
N LEU A 320 -3.52 -19.44 10.31
CA LEU A 320 -2.67 -20.63 10.27
C LEU A 320 -2.70 -21.43 11.58
N GLU A 321 -2.60 -20.77 12.74
CA GLU A 321 -2.68 -21.44 14.05
C GLU A 321 -4.04 -22.09 14.27
N THR A 322 -5.13 -21.50 13.74
CA THR A 322 -6.46 -22.12 13.81
C THR A 322 -6.70 -23.21 12.76
N PHE A 323 -5.91 -23.21 11.68
CA PHE A 323 -5.98 -24.20 10.61
C PHE A 323 -5.16 -25.46 10.94
N LYS A 324 -4.01 -25.32 11.62
CA LYS A 324 -3.13 -26.44 11.99
C LYS A 324 -3.84 -27.61 12.68
N PRO A 325 -4.78 -27.42 13.64
CA PRO A 325 -5.52 -28.52 14.24
C PRO A 325 -6.30 -29.37 13.23
N LEU A 326 -6.84 -28.76 12.16
CA LEU A 326 -7.56 -29.48 11.10
C LEU A 326 -6.62 -30.42 10.33
N VAL A 327 -5.41 -29.94 10.00
CA VAL A 327 -4.38 -30.74 9.32
C VAL A 327 -3.89 -31.89 10.21
N VAL A 328 -3.63 -31.61 11.49
CA VAL A 328 -3.21 -32.62 12.48
C VAL A 328 -4.28 -33.71 12.60
N ASN A 329 -5.54 -33.34 12.79
CA ASN A 329 -6.65 -34.30 12.89
C ASN A 329 -6.80 -35.15 11.63
N THR A 330 -6.58 -34.58 10.45
CA THR A 330 -6.61 -35.32 9.18
C THR A 330 -5.49 -36.35 9.12
N ALA A 331 -4.26 -35.97 9.48
CA ALA A 331 -3.11 -36.87 9.48
C ALA A 331 -3.21 -37.97 10.56
N ASP A 332 -3.80 -37.67 11.72
CA ASP A 332 -3.97 -38.63 12.82
C ASP A 332 -5.11 -39.63 12.58
N SER A 333 -6.11 -39.27 11.78
CA SER A 333 -7.19 -40.18 11.36
C SER A 333 -6.69 -41.40 10.54
N GLN A 334 -5.43 -41.37 10.08
CA GLN A 334 -4.76 -42.43 9.32
C GLN A 334 -4.09 -43.51 10.19
N GLY A 335 -3.88 -43.27 11.49
CA GLY A 335 -3.25 -44.26 12.36
C GLY A 335 -4.17 -45.46 12.59
N GLY A 336 -3.67 -46.69 12.41
CA GLY A 336 -4.35 -47.88 12.95
C GLY A 336 -4.61 -47.72 14.44
N GLU A 337 -5.51 -48.51 15.04
CA GLU A 337 -6.00 -48.33 16.43
C GLU A 337 -4.91 -48.20 17.52
N LYS A 338 -3.65 -48.57 17.23
CA LYS A 338 -2.49 -48.41 18.12
C LYS A 338 -1.53 -47.25 17.79
N SER A 339 -1.69 -46.53 16.68
CA SER A 339 -0.80 -45.44 16.22
C SER A 339 -1.45 -44.06 16.04
N LYS A 340 -2.75 -43.91 16.34
CA LYS A 340 -3.53 -42.66 16.20
C LYS A 340 -2.98 -41.41 16.90
N LYS A 341 -2.04 -41.55 17.84
CA LYS A 341 -1.54 -40.44 18.67
C LYS A 341 -0.20 -39.84 18.18
N TYR A 342 0.44 -40.44 17.16
CA TYR A 342 1.77 -40.03 16.67
C TYR A 342 1.90 -40.05 15.15
N SER A 343 0.80 -40.20 14.39
CA SER A 343 0.83 -40.30 12.93
C SER A 343 1.28 -38.99 12.28
N TYR A 344 0.75 -37.84 12.75
CA TYR A 344 1.19 -36.53 12.29
C TYR A 344 2.70 -36.32 12.48
N THR A 345 3.23 -36.68 13.66
CA THR A 345 4.64 -36.47 14.02
C THR A 345 5.64 -37.21 13.13
N THR A 346 5.21 -38.25 12.41
CA THR A 346 6.04 -39.01 11.47
C THR A 346 5.59 -38.85 10.01
N SER A 347 4.65 -37.94 9.75
CA SER A 347 4.07 -37.72 8.42
C SER A 347 4.73 -36.57 7.68
N LYS A 348 4.65 -36.60 6.35
CA LYS A 348 5.07 -35.48 5.49
C LYS A 348 4.29 -34.19 5.77
N PHE A 349 3.05 -34.29 6.28
CA PHE A 349 2.27 -33.12 6.71
C PHE A 349 3.02 -32.29 7.74
N LYS A 350 3.69 -32.95 8.70
CA LYS A 350 4.50 -32.24 9.69
C LYS A 350 5.69 -31.53 9.05
N ASP A 351 6.45 -32.20 8.19
CA ASP A 351 7.63 -31.60 7.56
C ASP A 351 7.26 -30.34 6.76
N TYR A 352 6.14 -30.36 6.05
CA TYR A 352 5.66 -29.21 5.29
C TYR A 352 5.10 -28.10 6.19
N PHE A 353 4.32 -28.43 7.22
CA PHE A 353 3.78 -27.42 8.13
C PHE A 353 4.86 -26.81 9.04
N ASP A 354 5.90 -27.56 9.40
CA ASP A 354 7.05 -27.05 10.13
C ASP A 354 7.75 -25.93 9.34
N ARG A 355 7.83 -26.02 8.00
CA ARG A 355 8.35 -24.93 7.15
C ARG A 355 7.51 -23.66 7.28
N VAL A 356 6.19 -23.81 7.43
CA VAL A 356 5.25 -22.70 7.69
C VAL A 356 5.47 -22.13 9.10
N ASP A 357 5.66 -22.99 10.11
CA ASP A 357 5.93 -22.56 11.48
C ASP A 357 7.28 -21.82 11.60
N GLU A 358 8.32 -22.30 10.91
CA GLU A 358 9.64 -21.67 10.87
C GLU A 358 9.61 -20.24 10.32
N LEU A 359 8.73 -19.98 9.34
CA LEU A 359 8.50 -18.63 8.80
C LEU A 359 8.02 -17.66 9.88
N MET A 360 7.29 -18.16 10.88
CA MET A 360 6.70 -17.37 11.98
C MET A 360 7.55 -17.38 13.26
N HIS A 361 8.43 -18.37 13.45
CA HIS A 361 9.13 -18.62 14.71
C HIS A 361 10.01 -17.46 15.18
N ARG A 362 10.58 -16.67 14.27
CA ARG A 362 11.46 -15.52 14.62
C ARG A 362 10.69 -14.28 15.08
N LEU A 363 9.36 -14.27 14.98
CA LEU A 363 8.52 -13.10 15.27
C LEU A 363 8.06 -13.12 16.73
N ARG A 364 8.50 -12.13 17.51
CA ARG A 364 8.20 -12.03 18.95
C ARG A 364 6.86 -11.35 19.26
N SER A 365 6.38 -10.45 18.39
CA SER A 365 5.13 -9.71 18.62
C SER A 365 3.96 -10.34 17.86
N ALA A 366 2.79 -10.33 18.50
CA ALA A 366 1.52 -10.76 17.89
C ALA A 366 1.21 -10.01 16.58
N SER A 367 1.42 -8.70 16.58
CA SER A 367 1.23 -7.85 15.40
C SER A 367 2.15 -8.25 14.24
N ALA A 368 3.44 -8.54 14.50
CA ALA A 368 4.35 -8.98 13.45
C ALA A 368 3.96 -10.36 12.89
N LYS A 369 3.52 -11.28 13.76
CA LYS A 369 2.99 -12.58 13.33
C LYS A 369 1.76 -12.42 12.44
N ASN A 370 0.79 -11.59 12.85
CA ASN A 370 -0.40 -11.32 12.04
C ASN A 370 -0.05 -10.71 10.68
N LYS A 371 0.84 -9.70 10.65
CA LYS A 371 1.30 -9.09 9.40
C LYS A 371 1.97 -10.13 8.49
N ARG A 372 2.85 -10.97 9.05
CA ARG A 372 3.53 -12.03 8.29
C ARG A 372 2.57 -13.08 7.75
N THR A 373 1.61 -13.52 8.57
CA THR A 373 0.54 -14.45 8.16
C THR A 373 -0.26 -13.86 7.01
N ASN A 374 -0.66 -12.59 7.11
CA ASN A 374 -1.43 -11.93 6.07
C ASN A 374 -0.67 -11.86 4.75
N ASP A 375 0.58 -11.37 4.78
CA ASP A 375 1.41 -11.26 3.58
C ASP A 375 1.69 -12.65 2.95
N TYR A 376 1.94 -13.67 3.77
CA TYR A 376 2.14 -15.04 3.32
C TYR A 376 0.89 -15.65 2.70
N LEU A 377 -0.27 -15.55 3.36
CA LEU A 377 -1.52 -16.14 2.88
C LEU A 377 -2.02 -15.47 1.60
N THR A 378 -1.88 -14.15 1.47
CA THR A 378 -2.21 -13.46 0.21
C THR A 378 -1.32 -13.93 -0.94
N LEU A 379 -0.02 -14.14 -0.71
CA LEU A 379 0.89 -14.69 -1.71
C LEU A 379 0.54 -16.14 -2.04
N PHE A 380 0.30 -16.97 -1.02
CA PHE A 380 -0.02 -18.39 -1.18
C PHE A 380 -1.33 -18.60 -1.94
N ALA A 381 -2.41 -17.87 -1.58
CA ALA A 381 -3.69 -18.00 -2.27
C ALA A 381 -3.60 -17.62 -3.74
N ALA A 382 -2.92 -16.51 -4.06
CA ALA A 382 -2.68 -16.11 -5.44
C ALA A 382 -1.84 -17.15 -6.20
N ALA A 383 -0.80 -17.72 -5.59
CA ALA A 383 -0.02 -18.80 -6.21
C ALA A 383 -0.83 -20.11 -6.34
N TYR A 384 -1.80 -20.35 -5.46
CA TYR A 384 -2.57 -21.60 -5.37
C TYR A 384 -3.68 -21.69 -6.39
N SER A 385 -4.53 -20.65 -6.50
CA SER A 385 -5.67 -20.60 -7.43
C SER A 385 -5.65 -19.42 -8.40
N GLY A 386 -4.80 -18.41 -8.17
CA GLY A 386 -4.81 -17.15 -8.92
C GLY A 386 -5.69 -16.05 -8.28
N ASP A 387 -6.41 -16.37 -7.20
CA ASP A 387 -7.39 -15.48 -6.59
C ASP A 387 -6.79 -14.48 -5.59
N LYS A 388 -7.50 -13.36 -5.39
CA LYS A 388 -7.16 -12.38 -4.36
C LYS A 388 -7.74 -12.81 -3.01
N LEU A 389 -6.87 -12.97 -2.01
CA LEU A 389 -7.30 -13.27 -0.64
C LEU A 389 -7.25 -12.02 0.26
N SER A 390 -8.34 -11.80 1.00
CA SER A 390 -8.46 -10.76 2.02
C SER A 390 -7.45 -10.92 3.16
N LYS A 391 -7.06 -9.80 3.80
CA LYS A 391 -6.22 -9.81 5.01
C LYS A 391 -7.01 -10.06 6.30
N GLN A 392 -8.34 -10.18 6.21
CA GLN A 392 -9.19 -10.47 7.36
C GLN A 392 -9.02 -11.92 7.82
N PHE A 393 -8.90 -12.10 9.13
CA PHE A 393 -8.76 -13.41 9.76
C PHE A 393 -9.90 -14.38 9.40
N SER A 394 -11.15 -13.92 9.45
CA SER A 394 -12.34 -14.75 9.18
C SER A 394 -12.33 -15.32 7.75
N GLN A 395 -12.04 -14.46 6.78
CA GLN A 395 -11.96 -14.81 5.36
C GLN A 395 -10.78 -15.74 5.08
N GLN A 396 -9.59 -15.46 5.61
CA GLN A 396 -8.43 -16.35 5.47
C GLN A 396 -8.69 -17.74 6.04
N ARG A 397 -9.31 -17.80 7.22
CA ARG A 397 -9.67 -19.05 7.87
C ARG A 397 -10.71 -19.82 7.06
N LYS A 398 -11.72 -19.13 6.54
CA LYS A 398 -12.76 -19.72 5.68
C LYS A 398 -12.11 -20.30 4.41
N TRP A 399 -11.34 -19.50 3.68
CA TRP A 399 -10.65 -19.92 2.46
C TRP A 399 -9.75 -21.15 2.69
N LEU A 400 -8.90 -21.14 3.73
CA LEU A 400 -8.05 -22.29 4.07
C LEU A 400 -8.87 -23.57 4.31
N ASN A 401 -9.98 -23.45 5.04
CA ASN A 401 -10.83 -24.60 5.35
C ASN A 401 -11.58 -25.11 4.12
N ASP A 402 -12.12 -24.20 3.29
CA ASP A 402 -12.89 -24.52 2.11
C ASP A 402 -12.00 -25.21 1.06
N GLU A 403 -10.84 -24.64 0.74
CA GLU A 403 -9.86 -25.22 -0.20
C GLU A 403 -9.31 -26.57 0.27
N TYR A 404 -9.06 -26.71 1.56
CA TYR A 404 -8.60 -27.98 2.13
C TYR A 404 -9.71 -29.04 2.20
N ALA A 405 -10.97 -28.63 2.31
CA ALA A 405 -12.12 -29.51 2.25
C ALA A 405 -12.44 -29.97 0.82
N GLU A 406 -12.23 -29.11 -0.18
CA GLU A 406 -12.35 -29.43 -1.61
C GLU A 406 -11.37 -30.52 -2.05
N CYS A 407 -10.19 -30.61 -1.41
CA CYS A 407 -9.25 -31.71 -1.60
C CYS A 407 -9.89 -33.04 -1.15
N GLY A 408 -10.39 -33.85 -2.09
CA GLY A 408 -11.16 -35.06 -1.79
C GLY A 408 -10.30 -36.18 -1.21
N THR A 409 -9.12 -36.42 -1.77
CA THR A 409 -8.21 -37.50 -1.37
C THR A 409 -7.15 -37.03 -0.37
N LEU A 410 -6.59 -37.95 0.41
CA LEU A 410 -5.47 -37.63 1.30
C LEU A 410 -4.24 -37.13 0.53
N GLU A 411 -3.98 -37.68 -0.66
CA GLU A 411 -2.85 -37.28 -1.48
C GLU A 411 -3.00 -35.82 -1.95
N GLU A 412 -4.20 -35.38 -2.31
CA GLU A 412 -4.49 -33.98 -2.64
C GLU A 412 -4.32 -33.06 -1.41
N LYS A 413 -4.79 -33.50 -0.24
CA LYS A 413 -4.57 -32.78 1.02
C LYS A 413 -3.08 -32.66 1.38
N GLU A 414 -2.30 -33.71 1.15
CA GLU A 414 -0.84 -33.67 1.32
C GLU A 414 -0.20 -32.69 0.33
N LYS A 415 -0.62 -32.69 -0.94
CA LYS A 415 -0.16 -31.73 -1.96
C LYS A 415 -0.50 -30.29 -1.60
N PHE A 416 -1.68 -30.03 -1.03
CA PHE A 416 -2.05 -28.69 -0.53
C PHE A 416 -1.09 -28.23 0.57
N VAL A 417 -0.82 -29.08 1.57
CA VAL A 417 0.09 -28.73 2.67
C VAL A 417 1.53 -28.63 2.18
N ARG A 418 1.95 -29.44 1.20
CA ARG A 418 3.23 -29.27 0.51
C ARG A 418 3.33 -27.91 -0.17
N ALA A 419 2.30 -27.50 -0.91
CA ALA A 419 2.26 -26.20 -1.56
C ALA A 419 2.42 -25.04 -0.57
N MET A 420 1.80 -25.16 0.61
CA MET A 420 2.01 -24.22 1.73
C MET A 420 3.48 -24.22 2.18
N GLY A 421 4.04 -25.41 2.48
CA GLY A 421 5.42 -25.54 2.95
C GLY A 421 6.46 -25.00 1.95
N ASP A 422 6.31 -25.30 0.66
CA ASP A 422 7.23 -24.84 -0.39
C ASP A 422 7.13 -23.33 -0.60
N THR A 423 5.92 -22.77 -0.54
CA THR A 423 5.70 -21.32 -0.59
C THR A 423 6.28 -20.61 0.66
N ALA A 424 6.18 -21.23 1.83
CA ALA A 424 6.77 -20.71 3.07
C ALA A 424 8.30 -20.70 3.01
N SER A 425 8.91 -21.77 2.47
CA SER A 425 10.35 -21.83 2.20
C SER A 425 10.80 -20.71 1.26
N TYR A 426 10.07 -20.46 0.16
CA TYR A 426 10.36 -19.34 -0.72
C TYR A 426 10.31 -17.99 0.04
N CYS A 427 9.26 -17.75 0.81
CA CYS A 427 9.12 -16.52 1.58
C CYS A 427 10.29 -16.34 2.56
N LYS A 428 10.64 -17.40 3.30
CA LYS A 428 11.73 -17.40 4.27
C LYS A 428 13.07 -17.11 3.60
N GLU A 429 13.42 -17.85 2.56
CA GLU A 429 14.75 -17.83 1.95
C GLU A 429 14.95 -16.65 0.98
N VAL A 430 13.90 -16.20 0.29
CA VAL A 430 13.98 -15.15 -0.76
C VAL A 430 13.50 -13.78 -0.28
N ILE A 431 12.32 -13.71 0.36
CA ILE A 431 11.68 -12.43 0.70
C ILE A 431 12.18 -11.87 2.04
N TYR A 432 12.40 -12.74 3.04
CA TYR A 432 12.61 -12.32 4.42
C TYR A 432 14.02 -12.57 4.98
N SER A 433 14.87 -13.31 4.27
CA SER A 433 16.26 -13.53 4.68
C SER A 433 17.17 -12.46 4.12
N GLU A 434 17.51 -11.45 4.93
CA GLU A 434 18.44 -10.40 4.53
C GLU A 434 19.83 -10.94 4.13
N ALA A 435 20.28 -12.02 4.78
CA ALA A 435 21.57 -12.64 4.49
C ALA A 435 21.59 -13.25 3.09
N ASN A 436 20.54 -13.99 2.72
CA ASN A 436 20.43 -14.61 1.39
C ASN A 436 20.24 -13.54 0.31
N GLN A 437 19.47 -12.51 0.62
CA GLN A 437 19.32 -11.36 -0.27
C GLN A 437 20.65 -10.67 -0.58
N ARG A 438 21.65 -10.70 0.32
CA ARG A 438 22.98 -10.13 0.07
C ARG A 438 23.94 -11.11 -0.62
N LYS A 439 23.91 -12.39 -0.24
CA LYS A 439 24.92 -13.37 -0.69
C LYS A 439 24.47 -14.26 -1.86
N GLY A 440 23.20 -14.21 -2.23
CA GLY A 440 22.57 -15.18 -3.11
C GLY A 440 21.84 -16.28 -2.32
N PHE A 441 20.98 -17.03 -3.01
CA PHE A 441 20.12 -18.05 -2.39
C PHE A 441 20.87 -19.36 -2.16
N PRO A 442 21.06 -19.81 -0.90
CA PRO A 442 21.81 -21.03 -0.60
C PRO A 442 21.25 -22.28 -1.27
N SER A 443 19.92 -22.36 -1.42
CA SER A 443 19.22 -23.49 -2.06
C SER A 443 19.43 -23.60 -3.58
N LEU A 444 20.20 -22.69 -4.19
CA LEU A 444 20.52 -22.68 -5.61
C LEU A 444 22.03 -22.89 -5.84
N ASP A 445 22.62 -23.87 -5.17
CA ASP A 445 24.06 -24.15 -5.20
C ASP A 445 24.53 -24.87 -6.48
N ASN A 446 23.62 -25.43 -7.28
CA ASN A 446 23.94 -26.10 -8.55
C ASN A 446 24.04 -25.14 -9.75
N ILE A 447 23.86 -23.84 -9.57
CA ILE A 447 24.03 -22.82 -10.62
C ILE A 447 25.26 -21.94 -10.36
N GLU A 448 25.79 -21.31 -11.41
CA GLU A 448 26.92 -20.39 -11.30
C GLU A 448 26.64 -19.27 -10.28
N GLU A 449 27.64 -18.93 -9.46
CA GLU A 449 27.51 -17.90 -8.42
C GLU A 449 27.05 -16.55 -8.98
N SER A 450 27.51 -16.20 -10.18
CA SER A 450 27.11 -14.99 -10.90
C SER A 450 25.59 -14.94 -11.13
N LEU A 451 25.01 -16.03 -11.63
CA LEU A 451 23.58 -16.17 -11.90
C LEU A 451 22.75 -16.23 -10.61
N ARG A 452 23.30 -16.86 -9.57
CA ARG A 452 22.69 -16.91 -8.23
C ARG A 452 22.61 -15.52 -7.59
N LYS A 453 23.69 -14.74 -7.66
CA LYS A 453 23.73 -13.35 -7.18
C LYS A 453 22.81 -12.46 -7.99
N GLU A 454 22.82 -12.58 -9.31
CA GLU A 454 21.90 -11.83 -10.18
C GLU A 454 20.43 -12.13 -9.83
N SER A 455 20.07 -13.39 -9.56
CA SER A 455 18.69 -13.74 -9.13
C SER A 455 18.30 -13.04 -7.82
N ALA A 456 19.23 -12.93 -6.86
CA ALA A 456 19.02 -12.17 -5.63
C ALA A 456 18.91 -10.65 -5.88
N PHE A 457 19.72 -10.11 -6.79
CA PHE A 457 19.61 -8.71 -7.22
C PHE A 457 18.24 -8.40 -7.85
N LEU A 458 17.75 -9.25 -8.75
CA LEU A 458 16.49 -9.06 -9.45
C LEU A 458 15.28 -9.14 -8.51
N THR A 459 15.28 -10.10 -7.59
CA THR A 459 14.22 -10.22 -6.58
C THR A 459 14.21 -9.03 -5.62
N LEU A 460 15.38 -8.50 -5.24
CA LEU A 460 15.50 -7.27 -4.46
C LEU A 460 14.97 -6.04 -5.20
N TYR A 461 15.27 -5.93 -6.50
CA TYR A 461 14.72 -4.87 -7.33
C TYR A 461 13.19 -4.92 -7.36
N LEU A 462 12.61 -6.09 -7.63
CA LEU A 462 11.15 -6.28 -7.67
C LEU A 462 10.50 -5.92 -6.32
N GLN A 463 11.13 -6.32 -5.21
CA GLN A 463 10.67 -6.00 -3.86
C GLN A 463 10.75 -4.50 -3.56
N ASP A 464 11.88 -3.84 -3.88
CA ASP A 464 12.09 -2.41 -3.65
C ASP A 464 11.21 -1.52 -4.57
N ALA A 465 10.86 -2.03 -5.75
CA ALA A 465 9.90 -1.40 -6.66
C ALA A 465 8.43 -1.63 -6.28
N GLY A 466 8.16 -2.41 -5.22
CA GLY A 466 6.80 -2.69 -4.72
C GLY A 466 6.02 -3.71 -5.55
N HIS A 467 6.66 -4.45 -6.46
CA HIS A 467 6.00 -5.44 -7.31
C HIS A 467 5.76 -6.76 -6.58
N LYS A 468 4.79 -6.79 -5.66
CA LYS A 468 4.54 -7.98 -4.83
C LYS A 468 4.06 -9.18 -5.64
N MET A 469 3.32 -8.95 -6.73
CA MET A 469 2.74 -10.02 -7.54
C MET A 469 3.81 -10.84 -8.29
N SER A 470 5.02 -10.33 -8.54
CA SER A 470 6.08 -11.18 -9.10
C SER A 470 6.45 -12.36 -8.20
N HIS A 471 6.29 -12.20 -6.88
CA HIS A 471 6.68 -13.22 -5.91
C HIS A 471 5.74 -14.44 -5.91
N THR A 472 4.51 -14.31 -6.41
CA THR A 472 3.57 -15.45 -6.53
C THR A 472 3.98 -16.40 -7.65
N MET A 473 4.45 -15.87 -8.78
CA MET A 473 5.02 -16.67 -9.87
C MET A 473 6.36 -17.28 -9.47
N LEU A 474 7.24 -16.47 -8.89
CA LEU A 474 8.57 -16.93 -8.49
C LEU A 474 8.50 -18.01 -7.41
N SER A 475 7.51 -17.99 -6.52
CA SER A 475 7.34 -19.07 -5.54
C SER A 475 7.03 -20.41 -6.20
N ARG A 476 6.29 -20.44 -7.32
CA ARG A 476 6.02 -21.68 -8.09
C ARG A 476 7.30 -22.23 -8.71
N PHE A 477 8.08 -21.40 -9.40
CA PHE A 477 9.38 -21.82 -9.95
C PHE A 477 10.38 -22.23 -8.86
N TYR A 478 10.37 -21.54 -7.70
CA TYR A 478 11.21 -21.91 -6.57
C TYR A 478 10.81 -23.27 -6.00
N SER A 479 9.52 -23.58 -5.94
CA SER A 479 9.04 -24.88 -5.49
C SER A 479 9.56 -26.03 -6.36
N LEU A 480 9.73 -25.83 -7.67
CA LEU A 480 10.41 -26.80 -8.52
C LEU A 480 11.90 -26.88 -8.19
N ALA A 481 12.57 -25.74 -8.06
CA ALA A 481 14.02 -25.67 -7.83
C ALA A 481 14.49 -26.34 -6.52
N ILE A 482 13.70 -26.26 -5.44
CA ILE A 482 14.05 -26.89 -4.16
C ILE A 482 13.77 -28.40 -4.13
N ASN A 483 12.97 -28.91 -5.07
CA ASN A 483 12.59 -30.31 -5.17
C ASN A 483 13.35 -31.05 -6.29
N ASP A 484 13.90 -30.32 -7.27
CA ASP A 484 14.67 -30.84 -8.39
C ASP A 484 15.81 -29.88 -8.77
N ASP A 485 17.05 -30.33 -8.54
CA ASP A 485 18.26 -29.55 -8.81
C ASP A 485 18.38 -29.11 -10.27
N SER A 486 17.85 -29.90 -11.22
CA SER A 486 17.86 -29.54 -12.64
C SER A 486 17.01 -28.30 -12.96
N LYS A 487 16.05 -27.98 -12.08
CA LYS A 487 15.13 -26.84 -12.21
C LYS A 487 15.65 -25.56 -11.55
N GLN A 488 16.77 -25.60 -10.82
CA GLN A 488 17.37 -24.40 -10.20
C GLN A 488 17.70 -23.32 -11.24
N LYS A 489 18.19 -23.72 -12.43
CA LYS A 489 18.45 -22.79 -13.54
C LYS A 489 17.18 -22.15 -14.07
N GLU A 490 16.06 -22.88 -14.13
CA GLU A 490 14.78 -22.32 -14.55
C GLU A 490 14.33 -21.22 -13.59
N PHE A 491 14.45 -21.39 -12.28
CA PHE A 491 14.11 -20.31 -11.34
C PHE A 491 14.90 -19.02 -11.58
N ALA A 492 16.21 -19.12 -11.85
CA ALA A 492 17.03 -17.96 -12.17
C ALA A 492 16.58 -17.27 -13.48
N LEU A 493 16.22 -18.05 -14.50
CA LEU A 493 15.68 -17.52 -15.76
C LEU A 493 14.28 -16.91 -15.58
N ALA A 494 13.46 -17.45 -14.67
CA ALA A 494 12.17 -16.85 -14.31
C ALA A 494 12.38 -15.47 -13.65
N CYS A 495 13.38 -15.33 -12.77
CA CYS A 495 13.75 -14.04 -12.18
C CYS A 495 14.11 -13.01 -13.28
N ARG A 496 14.93 -13.39 -14.25
CA ARG A 496 15.28 -12.56 -15.42
C ARG A 496 14.05 -12.16 -16.24
N SER A 497 13.23 -13.13 -16.60
CA SER A 497 12.02 -12.91 -17.43
C SER A 497 11.03 -11.97 -16.75
N ILE A 498 10.77 -12.18 -15.46
CA ILE A 498 9.81 -11.38 -14.69
C ILE A 498 10.35 -9.96 -14.46
N ALA A 499 11.63 -9.80 -14.12
CA ALA A 499 12.25 -8.49 -13.97
C ALA A 499 12.28 -7.71 -15.30
N ALA A 500 12.53 -8.41 -16.41
CA ALA A 500 12.51 -7.81 -17.74
C ALA A 500 11.11 -7.35 -18.15
N PHE A 501 10.10 -8.21 -18.02
CA PHE A 501 8.72 -7.84 -18.29
C PHE A 501 8.26 -6.66 -17.43
N PHE A 502 8.53 -6.71 -16.13
CA PHE A 502 8.19 -5.63 -15.19
C PHE A 502 8.84 -4.30 -15.60
N THR A 503 10.13 -4.34 -15.95
CA THR A 503 10.89 -3.15 -16.36
C THR A 503 10.37 -2.59 -17.67
N LEU A 504 10.12 -3.42 -18.68
CA LEU A 504 9.56 -2.98 -19.97
C LEU A 504 8.17 -2.37 -19.80
N TRP A 505 7.33 -2.99 -18.95
CA TRP A 505 6.00 -2.46 -18.65
C TRP A 505 6.09 -1.13 -17.91
N ARG A 506 6.73 -1.08 -16.73
CA ARG A 506 6.72 0.12 -15.88
C ARG A 506 7.53 1.27 -16.44
N SER A 507 8.49 1.02 -17.32
CA SER A 507 9.17 2.09 -18.05
C SER A 507 8.29 2.77 -19.09
N SER A 508 7.15 2.20 -19.49
CA SER A 508 6.28 2.72 -20.57
C SER A 508 4.81 2.91 -20.17
N LEU A 509 4.36 2.25 -19.10
CA LEU A 509 2.95 2.13 -18.71
C LEU A 509 2.76 2.27 -17.19
N PRO A 510 1.56 2.73 -16.75
CA PRO A 510 1.20 2.76 -15.34
C PRO A 510 1.09 1.36 -14.73
N ASN A 511 1.05 1.31 -13.39
CA ASN A 511 0.89 0.07 -12.64
C ASN A 511 -0.48 -0.60 -12.85
N LYS A 512 -1.48 0.14 -13.34
CA LYS A 512 -2.86 -0.35 -13.55
C LYS A 512 -2.87 -1.53 -14.53
N GLY A 513 -3.46 -2.64 -14.10
CA GLY A 513 -3.61 -3.85 -14.91
C GLY A 513 -2.37 -4.75 -15.01
N LEU A 514 -1.24 -4.38 -14.40
CA LEU A 514 -0.02 -5.21 -14.38
C LEU A 514 -0.26 -6.51 -13.60
N ASP A 515 -0.84 -6.41 -12.39
CA ASP A 515 -1.11 -7.56 -11.54
C ASP A 515 -2.10 -8.55 -12.18
N ASP A 516 -3.04 -8.05 -12.98
CA ASP A 516 -4.05 -8.88 -13.65
C ASP A 516 -3.44 -9.81 -14.70
N VAL A 517 -2.30 -9.42 -15.30
CA VAL A 517 -1.55 -10.28 -16.22
C VAL A 517 -1.07 -11.54 -15.49
N TYR A 518 -0.54 -11.37 -14.27
CA TYR A 518 -0.07 -12.49 -13.45
C TYR A 518 -1.22 -13.33 -12.91
N ARG A 519 -2.31 -12.70 -12.44
CA ARG A 519 -3.50 -13.42 -11.93
C ARG A 519 -4.08 -14.32 -13.01
N LYS A 520 -4.28 -13.80 -14.22
CA LYS A 520 -4.78 -14.58 -15.36
C LYS A 520 -3.83 -15.73 -15.72
N LEU A 521 -2.52 -15.46 -15.78
CA LEU A 521 -1.52 -16.50 -16.05
C LEU A 521 -1.53 -17.62 -15.00
N LEU A 522 -1.67 -17.28 -13.72
CA LEU A 522 -1.77 -18.24 -12.64
C LEU A 522 -3.05 -19.06 -12.76
N ALA A 523 -4.21 -18.40 -12.80
CA ALA A 523 -5.52 -19.06 -12.85
C ALA A 523 -5.64 -20.01 -14.04
N ASP A 524 -5.20 -19.59 -15.22
CA ASP A 524 -5.40 -20.37 -16.44
C ASP A 524 -4.38 -21.51 -16.60
N HIS A 525 -3.15 -21.34 -16.10
CA HIS A 525 -2.03 -22.18 -16.52
C HIS A 525 -1.06 -22.60 -15.42
N MET A 526 -0.62 -21.70 -14.54
CA MET A 526 0.60 -21.90 -13.73
C MET A 526 0.37 -21.96 -12.21
N SER A 527 -0.88 -21.92 -11.74
CA SER A 527 -1.21 -22.06 -10.32
C SER A 527 -0.92 -23.47 -9.78
N TRP A 528 -0.99 -23.67 -8.47
CA TRP A 528 -0.95 -25.02 -7.89
C TRP A 528 -2.15 -25.87 -8.34
N LYS A 529 -3.35 -25.28 -8.48
CA LYS A 529 -4.54 -25.99 -9.00
C LYS A 529 -4.39 -26.43 -10.45
N SER A 530 -3.75 -25.61 -11.30
CA SER A 530 -3.51 -25.92 -12.72
C SER A 530 -2.42 -26.99 -12.93
N GLY A 531 -1.61 -27.26 -11.91
CA GLY A 531 -0.51 -28.22 -11.94
C GLY A 531 0.78 -27.69 -12.60
N ASP A 532 1.78 -28.57 -12.73
CA ASP A 532 3.14 -28.17 -13.15
C ASP A 532 3.40 -28.34 -14.66
N SER A 533 2.44 -28.84 -15.43
CA SER A 533 2.63 -29.20 -16.85
C SER A 533 3.02 -28.03 -17.75
N SER A 534 2.50 -26.83 -17.46
CA SER A 534 2.79 -25.60 -18.19
C SER A 534 3.86 -24.73 -17.51
N LEU A 535 4.33 -25.13 -16.31
CA LEU A 535 5.25 -24.35 -15.47
C LEU A 535 6.68 -24.50 -15.99
N ASN A 536 6.99 -23.77 -17.05
CA ASN A 536 8.31 -23.70 -17.67
C ASN A 536 8.58 -22.31 -18.25
N ILE A 537 9.85 -22.04 -18.55
CA ILE A 537 10.30 -20.72 -19.00
C ILE A 537 9.76 -20.34 -20.37
N GLU A 538 9.65 -21.28 -21.30
CA GLU A 538 9.15 -21.02 -22.66
C GLU A 538 7.69 -20.52 -22.63
N SER A 539 6.83 -21.21 -21.86
CA SER A 539 5.43 -20.82 -21.65
C SER A 539 5.31 -19.46 -20.98
N LEU A 540 6.16 -19.20 -19.96
CA LEU A 540 6.18 -17.93 -19.24
C LEU A 540 6.56 -16.78 -20.17
N GLN A 541 7.71 -16.86 -20.83
CA GLN A 541 8.20 -15.84 -21.76
C GLN A 541 7.21 -15.58 -22.89
N LYS A 542 6.62 -16.63 -23.46
CA LYS A 542 5.59 -16.52 -24.52
C LYS A 542 4.38 -15.72 -24.05
N TYR A 543 3.87 -15.97 -22.84
CA TYR A 543 2.72 -15.24 -22.29
C TYR A 543 3.07 -13.78 -21.96
N LEU A 544 4.23 -13.54 -21.37
CA LEU A 544 4.71 -12.19 -21.06
C LEU A 544 4.86 -11.36 -22.34
N TRP A 545 5.44 -11.92 -23.40
CA TRP A 545 5.52 -11.26 -24.72
C TRP A 545 4.16 -10.99 -25.34
N LYS A 546 3.24 -11.95 -25.27
CA LYS A 546 1.86 -11.75 -25.74
C LYS A 546 1.19 -10.57 -25.03
N SER A 547 1.46 -10.41 -23.73
CA SER A 547 0.93 -9.33 -22.90
C SER A 547 1.56 -7.96 -23.23
N LEU A 548 2.87 -7.91 -23.51
CA LEU A 548 3.51 -6.67 -23.99
C LEU A 548 3.00 -6.25 -25.38
N LYS A 549 2.81 -7.23 -26.28
CA LYS A 549 2.26 -6.99 -27.63
C LYS A 549 0.83 -6.48 -27.59
N SER A 550 -0.03 -7.02 -26.72
CA SER A 550 -1.41 -6.54 -26.60
C SER A 550 -1.50 -5.09 -26.09
N LYS A 551 -0.48 -4.62 -25.37
CA LYS A 551 -0.34 -3.24 -24.91
C LYS A 551 0.45 -2.33 -25.87
N LYS A 552 0.78 -2.80 -27.08
CA LYS A 552 1.54 -2.05 -28.11
C LYS A 552 2.95 -1.62 -27.68
N ILE A 553 3.58 -2.39 -26.80
CA ILE A 553 4.99 -2.19 -26.36
C ILE A 553 5.83 -3.45 -26.62
N GLY A 554 5.44 -4.24 -27.63
CA GLY A 554 6.04 -5.53 -27.95
C GLY A 554 7.19 -5.47 -28.95
N ASP A 555 7.60 -4.27 -29.38
CA ASP A 555 8.71 -4.01 -30.28
C ASP A 555 9.55 -2.84 -29.79
N LYS A 556 10.80 -2.75 -30.26
CA LYS A 556 11.80 -1.81 -29.77
C LYS A 556 11.37 -0.36 -29.97
N GLU A 557 10.86 -0.04 -31.15
CA GLU A 557 10.54 1.35 -31.52
C GLU A 557 9.35 1.87 -30.71
N SER A 558 8.27 1.10 -30.64
CA SER A 558 7.07 1.46 -29.88
C SER A 558 7.35 1.57 -28.39
N TRP A 559 8.11 0.61 -27.82
CA TRP A 559 8.51 0.69 -26.41
C TRP A 559 9.42 1.88 -26.15
N LYS A 560 10.45 2.10 -26.97
CA LYS A 560 11.42 3.18 -26.77
C LYS A 560 10.75 4.55 -26.82
N ALA A 561 9.84 4.78 -27.76
CA ALA A 561 9.07 6.02 -27.85
C ALA A 561 8.26 6.30 -26.58
N ALA A 562 7.62 5.27 -26.00
CA ALA A 562 6.90 5.40 -24.74
C ALA A 562 7.86 5.57 -23.54
N ALA A 563 8.95 4.82 -23.51
CA ALA A 563 9.93 4.85 -22.43
C ALA A 563 10.63 6.20 -22.30
N LEU A 564 10.96 6.86 -23.40
CA LEU A 564 11.57 8.20 -23.39
C LEU A 564 10.69 9.25 -22.70
N GLN A 565 9.37 9.08 -22.70
CA GLN A 565 8.43 9.98 -22.04
C GLN A 565 8.14 9.57 -20.59
N TYR A 566 8.13 8.26 -20.31
CA TYR A 566 7.61 7.71 -19.06
C TYR A 566 8.70 7.30 -18.05
N LEU A 567 9.93 7.00 -18.51
CA LEU A 567 11.08 6.61 -17.68
C LEU A 567 11.73 7.84 -17.02
N ARG A 568 11.00 8.43 -16.08
CA ARG A 568 11.39 9.64 -15.34
C ARG A 568 11.45 9.39 -13.84
N TYR A 569 12.24 10.19 -13.13
CA TYR A 569 12.45 10.05 -11.69
C TYR A 569 11.15 10.27 -10.88
N ASP A 570 10.36 11.28 -11.24
CA ASP A 570 9.07 11.62 -10.62
C ASP A 570 8.03 10.50 -10.75
N ASN A 571 8.09 9.74 -11.85
CA ASN A 571 7.10 8.72 -12.19
C ASN A 571 7.50 7.32 -11.73
N VAL A 572 8.74 6.89 -12.00
CA VAL A 572 9.21 5.51 -11.78
C VAL A 572 10.64 5.41 -11.22
N LYS A 573 10.95 6.22 -10.20
CA LYS A 573 12.25 6.26 -9.49
C LYS A 573 12.99 4.93 -9.35
N LYS A 574 12.32 3.88 -8.89
CA LYS A 574 12.94 2.56 -8.63
C LYS A 574 13.33 1.82 -9.91
N VAL A 575 12.53 1.98 -10.96
CA VAL A 575 12.81 1.45 -12.31
C VAL A 575 13.95 2.24 -12.94
N CYS A 576 13.96 3.56 -12.81
CA CYS A 576 15.09 4.41 -13.23
C CYS A 576 16.40 3.94 -12.59
N ARG A 577 16.39 3.68 -11.27
CA ARG A 577 17.56 3.14 -10.56
C ARG A 577 18.04 1.83 -11.17
N PHE A 578 17.13 0.88 -11.39
CA PHE A 578 17.45 -0.40 -12.00
C PHE A 578 18.02 -0.24 -13.42
N CYS A 579 17.42 0.62 -14.25
CA CYS A 579 17.95 0.94 -15.58
C CYS A 579 19.37 1.51 -15.51
N LEU A 580 19.67 2.38 -14.54
CA LEU A 580 21.04 2.89 -14.34
C LEU A 580 22.02 1.75 -14.00
N PHE A 581 21.65 0.81 -13.13
CA PHE A 581 22.45 -0.39 -12.83
C PHE A 581 22.69 -1.28 -14.06
N VAL A 582 21.66 -1.48 -14.89
CA VAL A 582 21.77 -2.20 -16.16
C VAL A 582 22.73 -1.47 -17.11
N THR A 583 22.60 -0.15 -17.24
CA THR A 583 23.46 0.64 -18.14
C THR A 583 24.89 0.79 -17.63
N ALA A 584 25.12 0.72 -16.31
CA ALA A 584 26.45 0.68 -15.71
C ALA A 584 27.13 -0.69 -15.91
N SER A 585 26.36 -1.74 -16.14
CA SER A 585 26.87 -3.09 -16.34
C SER A 585 27.38 -3.26 -17.76
N ASN A 586 28.65 -3.67 -17.90
CA ASN A 586 29.27 -3.98 -19.20
C ASN A 586 29.26 -2.84 -20.21
N THR A 587 29.42 -1.59 -19.74
CA THR A 587 29.58 -0.42 -20.61
C THR A 587 30.90 0.30 -20.38
N ILE A 588 31.32 1.05 -21.38
CA ILE A 588 32.48 1.96 -21.36
C ILE A 588 32.08 3.31 -21.97
N PRO A 589 32.80 4.41 -21.69
CA PRO A 589 32.58 5.68 -22.36
C PRO A 589 32.65 5.53 -23.89
N ASP A 590 31.75 6.22 -24.60
CA ASP A 590 31.76 6.26 -26.06
C ASP A 590 32.74 7.33 -26.55
N PRO A 591 33.87 6.97 -27.21
CA PRO A 591 34.87 7.94 -27.65
C PRO A 591 34.34 8.96 -28.65
N ASP A 592 33.32 8.58 -29.44
CA ASP A 592 32.76 9.40 -30.51
C ASP A 592 31.61 10.29 -30.04
N SER A 593 31.13 10.11 -28.80
CA SER A 593 29.97 10.82 -28.26
C SER A 593 30.16 11.10 -26.75
N PRO A 594 30.76 12.25 -26.39
CA PRO A 594 30.96 12.65 -25.00
C PRO A 594 29.66 12.60 -24.18
N GLY A 595 29.71 12.06 -22.97
CA GLY A 595 28.52 11.87 -22.11
C GLY A 595 27.79 10.54 -22.30
N LEU A 596 28.02 9.84 -23.41
CA LEU A 596 27.36 8.56 -23.73
C LEU A 596 28.26 7.36 -23.43
N MET A 597 27.61 6.20 -23.29
CA MET A 597 28.23 4.90 -23.03
C MET A 597 27.91 3.91 -24.15
N LYS A 598 28.82 2.94 -24.38
CA LYS A 598 28.60 1.83 -25.31
C LYS A 598 28.88 0.48 -24.65
N LEU A 599 28.21 -0.56 -25.13
CA LEU A 599 28.40 -1.93 -24.66
C LEU A 599 29.82 -2.43 -24.98
N THR A 600 30.43 -3.12 -24.01
CA THR A 600 31.71 -3.81 -24.20
C THR A 600 31.54 -5.32 -24.12
N LYS A 601 32.29 -6.05 -24.97
CA LYS A 601 32.35 -7.51 -24.95
C LYS A 601 33.32 -8.07 -23.91
N LYS A 602 34.18 -7.23 -23.31
CA LYS A 602 35.08 -7.66 -22.24
C LYS A 602 34.28 -7.75 -20.93
N LYS A 603 34.27 -8.94 -20.31
CA LYS A 603 33.78 -9.09 -18.93
C LYS A 603 34.59 -8.14 -18.04
N GLN A 604 33.94 -7.12 -17.50
CA GLN A 604 34.55 -6.30 -16.45
C GLN A 604 34.50 -7.08 -15.13
N ASP A 605 35.52 -6.93 -14.28
CA ASP A 605 35.73 -7.70 -13.04
C ASP A 605 34.65 -7.49 -11.95
N SER A 606 33.67 -6.60 -12.15
CA SER A 606 32.51 -6.52 -11.26
C SER A 606 31.22 -6.14 -11.99
N SER A 607 30.33 -7.12 -12.22
CA SER A 607 28.96 -6.85 -12.65
C SER A 607 28.29 -5.87 -11.69
N TYR A 608 27.60 -4.84 -12.18
CA TYR A 608 26.81 -3.95 -11.30
C TYR A 608 25.53 -4.66 -10.83
N LEU A 609 25.11 -5.74 -11.49
CA LEU A 609 23.97 -6.58 -11.12
C LEU A 609 24.30 -7.50 -9.93
N ASP A 610 24.76 -6.91 -8.83
CA ASP A 610 25.12 -7.59 -7.59
C ASP A 610 24.22 -7.11 -6.44
N PRO A 611 23.61 -8.02 -5.67
CA PRO A 611 22.74 -7.66 -4.55
C PRO A 611 23.41 -6.79 -3.47
N GLU A 612 24.71 -6.97 -3.23
CA GLU A 612 25.45 -6.13 -2.27
C GLU A 612 25.49 -4.68 -2.75
N LYS A 613 25.69 -4.47 -4.06
CA LYS A 613 25.67 -3.13 -4.67
C LYS A 613 24.27 -2.50 -4.61
N TRP A 614 23.20 -3.28 -4.80
CA TRP A 614 21.83 -2.75 -4.68
C TRP A 614 21.51 -2.21 -3.28
N LYS A 615 22.06 -2.83 -2.23
CA LYS A 615 21.85 -2.39 -0.83
C LYS A 615 22.91 -1.41 -0.33
N ASN A 616 24.01 -1.22 -1.05
CA ASN A 616 25.09 -0.34 -0.65
C ASN A 616 24.62 1.13 -0.57
N SER A 617 25.05 1.84 0.48
CA SER A 617 24.82 3.28 0.66
C SER A 617 25.27 4.12 -0.53
N ASP A 618 26.33 3.68 -1.21
CA ASP A 618 26.98 4.42 -2.28
C ASP A 618 26.10 4.51 -3.55
N PHE A 619 25.12 3.62 -3.69
CA PHE A 619 24.17 3.60 -4.81
C PHE A 619 22.74 3.87 -4.36
N LYS A 620 22.52 4.30 -3.12
CA LYS A 620 21.17 4.40 -2.53
C LYS A 620 20.39 5.60 -3.07
N SER A 621 21.08 6.68 -3.44
CA SER A 621 20.48 7.87 -4.06
C SER A 621 20.68 7.90 -5.57
N ILE A 622 19.75 8.57 -6.24
CA ILE A 622 19.85 8.96 -7.64
C ILE A 622 20.12 10.45 -7.63
N GLU A 623 21.15 10.87 -8.35
CA GLU A 623 21.51 12.27 -8.56
C GLU A 623 20.89 12.79 -9.85
N HIS A 624 20.37 14.01 -9.79
CA HIS A 624 19.96 14.80 -10.95
C HIS A 624 21.16 15.63 -11.40
N ILE A 625 21.75 15.30 -12.55
CA ILE A 625 22.96 15.97 -13.05
C ILE A 625 22.68 17.47 -13.22
N ALA A 626 21.68 17.85 -14.00
CA ALA A 626 21.06 19.17 -13.92
C ALA A 626 20.05 19.19 -12.76
N PRO A 627 20.10 20.18 -11.83
CA PRO A 627 19.28 20.21 -10.64
C PRO A 627 17.81 20.46 -10.96
N GLN A 628 16.89 20.00 -10.09
CA GLN A 628 15.44 20.16 -10.26
C GLN A 628 14.98 21.62 -10.15
N LYS A 629 15.72 22.46 -9.43
CA LYS A 629 15.45 23.90 -9.31
C LYS A 629 16.59 24.66 -9.95
N GLN A 630 16.24 25.60 -10.83
CA GLN A 630 17.22 26.51 -11.39
C GLN A 630 17.66 27.52 -10.32
N ASN A 631 18.96 27.79 -10.25
CA ASN A 631 19.47 28.85 -9.40
C ASN A 631 19.07 30.20 -10.03
N SER A 632 18.43 31.07 -9.22
CA SER A 632 17.93 32.38 -9.67
C SER A 632 19.01 33.47 -9.68
N ASP A 633 20.24 33.14 -9.27
CA ASP A 633 21.35 34.07 -9.25
C ASP A 633 21.92 34.30 -10.67
N PRO A 634 21.85 35.53 -11.22
CA PRO A 634 22.34 35.85 -12.56
C PRO A 634 23.87 35.79 -12.71
N TYR A 635 24.64 35.64 -11.62
CA TYR A 635 26.09 35.46 -11.64
C TYR A 635 26.51 33.99 -11.53
N PHE A 636 25.55 33.06 -11.47
CA PHE A 636 25.79 31.63 -11.41
C PHE A 636 25.83 31.02 -12.81
N ASP A 637 26.77 30.10 -13.08
CA ASP A 637 26.85 29.38 -14.36
C ASP A 637 25.51 28.67 -14.64
N SER A 638 24.78 29.22 -15.61
CA SER A 638 23.37 28.91 -15.81
C SER A 638 23.23 27.65 -16.65
N TRP A 639 22.56 26.65 -16.10
CA TRP A 639 22.12 25.47 -16.84
C TRP A 639 21.31 25.86 -18.09
N ASP A 640 21.45 25.07 -19.17
CA ASP A 640 20.65 25.23 -20.38
C ASP A 640 19.16 25.24 -20.02
N THR A 641 18.48 26.36 -20.28
CA THR A 641 17.07 26.57 -19.89
C THR A 641 16.15 25.52 -20.50
N ARG A 642 16.51 24.98 -21.68
CA ARG A 642 15.73 23.96 -22.40
C ARG A 642 15.68 22.62 -21.67
N ILE A 643 16.55 22.39 -20.69
CA ILE A 643 16.49 21.20 -19.82
C ILE A 643 15.21 21.22 -18.96
N TYR A 644 14.70 22.41 -18.65
CA TYR A 644 13.54 22.58 -17.79
C TYR A 644 12.21 22.55 -18.56
N ASP A 645 12.28 22.56 -19.89
CA ASP A 645 11.12 22.33 -20.75
C ASP A 645 10.70 20.86 -20.69
N ASP A 646 9.38 20.61 -20.73
CA ASP A 646 8.77 19.27 -20.84
C ASP A 646 9.27 18.24 -19.81
N PHE A 647 9.64 18.70 -18.61
CA PHE A 647 10.15 17.87 -17.51
C PHE A 647 11.44 17.10 -17.84
N ASN A 648 12.24 17.57 -18.80
CA ASN A 648 13.44 16.83 -19.24
C ASN A 648 14.50 16.69 -18.13
N TYR A 649 14.52 17.59 -17.14
CA TYR A 649 15.33 17.44 -15.95
C TYR A 649 15.02 16.18 -15.12
N GLU A 650 13.80 15.61 -15.22
CA GLU A 650 13.43 14.34 -14.57
C GLU A 650 13.76 13.10 -15.43
N SER A 651 14.17 13.29 -16.69
CA SER A 651 14.48 12.22 -17.65
C SER A 651 15.62 11.35 -17.16
N ILE A 652 15.55 10.03 -17.43
CA ILE A 652 16.64 9.08 -17.16
C ILE A 652 18.00 9.54 -17.73
N GLY A 653 17.98 10.29 -18.84
CA GLY A 653 19.18 10.89 -19.45
C GLY A 653 19.88 11.93 -18.58
N ASN A 654 19.18 12.52 -17.60
CA ASN A 654 19.73 13.45 -16.62
C ASN A 654 20.07 12.81 -15.26
N LEU A 655 19.86 11.49 -15.12
CA LEU A 655 20.04 10.79 -13.84
C LEU A 655 21.36 10.01 -13.79
N THR A 656 21.96 9.94 -12.60
CA THR A 656 23.08 9.03 -12.31
C THR A 656 23.02 8.49 -10.89
N LEU A 657 23.80 7.47 -10.58
CA LEU A 657 23.92 6.96 -9.22
C LEU A 657 25.02 7.73 -8.48
N LEU A 658 24.77 8.10 -7.23
CA LEU A 658 25.73 8.81 -6.39
C LEU A 658 25.42 8.54 -4.91
N PRO A 659 26.42 8.49 -4.01
CA PRO A 659 26.19 8.36 -2.57
C PRO A 659 25.40 9.54 -1.99
N ILE A 660 24.68 9.33 -0.88
CA ILE A 660 23.72 10.31 -0.33
C ILE A 660 24.39 11.61 0.11
N ASP A 661 25.53 11.51 0.78
CA ASP A 661 26.36 12.60 1.27
C ASP A 661 26.95 13.43 0.13
N ILE A 662 27.45 12.76 -0.90
CA ILE A 662 28.01 13.43 -2.10
C ILE A 662 26.88 14.07 -2.92
N ASN A 663 25.76 13.37 -3.11
CA ASN A 663 24.58 13.92 -3.79
C ASN A 663 24.07 15.18 -3.08
N SER A 664 23.94 15.15 -1.75
CA SER A 664 23.56 16.33 -0.96
C SER A 664 24.52 17.50 -1.14
N SER A 665 25.82 17.21 -1.32
CA SER A 665 26.85 18.21 -1.53
C SER A 665 26.93 18.74 -2.95
N ALA A 666 26.65 17.89 -3.94
CA ALA A 666 26.56 18.26 -5.36
C ALA A 666 25.25 19.01 -5.68
N SER A 667 24.23 18.87 -4.84
CA SER A 667 22.89 19.41 -5.06
C SER A 667 22.88 20.91 -5.38
N ASN A 668 22.12 21.29 -6.41
CA ASN A 668 21.94 22.68 -6.89
C ASN A 668 23.22 23.43 -7.30
N LYS A 669 24.36 22.74 -7.43
CA LYS A 669 25.61 23.32 -7.93
C LYS A 669 25.60 23.51 -9.45
N SER A 670 26.54 24.31 -9.96
CA SER A 670 26.77 24.53 -11.39
C SER A 670 27.30 23.27 -12.07
N TRP A 671 27.24 23.23 -13.40
CA TRP A 671 27.80 22.11 -14.16
C TRP A 671 29.31 21.96 -13.89
N MET A 672 30.05 23.06 -13.89
CA MET A 672 31.50 23.05 -13.66
C MET A 672 31.87 22.44 -12.30
N GLU A 673 31.18 22.83 -11.24
CA GLU A 673 31.39 22.26 -9.90
C GLU A 673 31.05 20.77 -9.84
N LYS A 674 29.91 20.36 -10.40
CA LYS A 674 29.52 18.95 -10.44
C LYS A 674 30.51 18.11 -11.25
N TRP A 675 31.01 18.65 -12.35
CA TRP A 675 32.02 18.00 -13.18
C TRP A 675 33.30 17.72 -12.39
N PHE A 676 33.78 18.65 -11.56
CA PHE A 676 34.92 18.40 -10.69
C PHE A 676 34.67 17.27 -9.70
N TYR A 677 33.50 17.24 -9.03
CA TYR A 677 33.14 16.10 -8.16
C TYR A 677 33.12 14.77 -8.91
N TYR A 678 32.57 14.74 -10.13
CA TYR A 678 32.50 13.53 -10.94
C TYR A 678 33.89 13.10 -11.46
N ARG A 679 34.76 14.05 -11.84
CA ARG A 679 36.14 13.78 -12.22
C ARG A 679 36.92 13.21 -11.04
N TYR A 680 36.84 13.85 -9.88
CA TYR A 680 37.47 13.39 -8.65
C TYR A 680 37.00 11.98 -8.26
N LEU A 681 35.70 11.69 -8.39
CA LEU A 681 35.16 10.35 -8.19
C LEU A 681 35.80 9.32 -9.12
N SER A 682 36.00 9.70 -10.39
CA SER A 682 36.42 8.79 -11.47
C SER A 682 37.94 8.62 -11.62
N GLU A 683 38.73 9.48 -10.98
CA GLU A 683 40.19 9.51 -11.09
C GLU A 683 40.82 8.52 -10.09
N GLU A 684 41.82 7.78 -10.55
CA GLU A 684 42.51 6.74 -9.74
C GLU A 684 43.94 7.15 -9.38
N ASP A 685 44.53 8.11 -10.12
CA ASP A 685 45.87 8.60 -9.91
C ASP A 685 45.90 9.71 -8.86
N SER A 686 46.63 9.49 -7.76
CA SER A 686 46.76 10.44 -6.66
C SER A 686 47.37 11.78 -7.09
N ASP A 687 48.26 11.77 -8.09
CA ASP A 687 48.91 13.00 -8.55
C ASP A 687 47.93 13.86 -9.38
N ASN A 688 47.04 13.21 -10.13
CA ASN A 688 45.97 13.89 -10.87
C ASN A 688 44.89 14.46 -9.94
N LEU A 689 44.61 13.81 -8.80
CA LEU A 689 43.66 14.34 -7.81
C LEU A 689 44.13 15.65 -7.18
N VAL A 690 45.43 15.75 -6.86
CA VAL A 690 46.04 17.00 -6.35
C VAL A 690 45.94 18.11 -7.39
N THR A 691 46.22 17.78 -8.65
CA THR A 691 46.12 18.73 -9.77
C THR A 691 44.67 19.20 -9.97
N LEU A 692 43.70 18.30 -9.97
CA LEU A 692 42.27 18.62 -10.10
C LEU A 692 41.78 19.53 -8.96
N LYS A 693 42.30 19.35 -7.74
CA LYS A 693 41.97 20.22 -6.61
C LYS A 693 42.50 21.63 -6.82
N GLN A 694 43.75 21.77 -7.29
CA GLN A 694 44.34 23.07 -7.61
C GLN A 694 43.56 23.78 -8.73
N GLU A 695 43.19 23.06 -9.80
CA GLU A 695 42.37 23.59 -10.90
C GLU A 695 40.99 24.07 -10.45
N ALA A 696 40.38 23.39 -9.47
CA ALA A 696 39.11 23.82 -8.89
C ALA A 696 39.27 25.10 -8.04
N GLU A 697 40.33 25.19 -7.23
CA GLU A 697 40.65 26.37 -6.42
C GLU A 697 40.94 27.60 -7.28
N GLU A 698 41.64 27.43 -8.40
CA GLU A 698 41.89 28.50 -9.39
C GLU A 698 40.60 29.06 -10.03
N LYS A 699 39.51 28.28 -9.99
CA LYS A 699 38.19 28.65 -10.52
C LYS A 699 37.21 29.09 -9.43
N ASP A 700 37.71 29.42 -8.23
CA ASP A 700 36.92 29.80 -7.05
C ASP A 700 35.93 28.69 -6.58
N ILE A 701 36.21 27.43 -6.91
CA ILE A 701 35.39 26.28 -6.52
C ILE A 701 36.01 25.59 -5.30
N SER A 702 35.36 25.74 -4.14
CA SER A 702 35.77 25.05 -2.92
C SER A 702 35.18 23.64 -2.83
N LEU A 703 36.03 22.63 -3.00
CA LEU A 703 35.71 21.23 -2.75
C LEU A 703 36.04 20.90 -1.28
N ARG A 704 35.04 20.50 -0.48
CA ARG A 704 35.25 20.20 0.94
C ARG A 704 36.05 18.91 1.12
N ASP A 705 37.09 18.95 1.94
CA ASP A 705 38.02 17.83 2.17
C ASP A 705 37.33 16.56 2.69
N ASP A 706 36.31 16.71 3.54
CA ASP A 706 35.52 15.59 4.07
C ASP A 706 34.77 14.82 2.97
N ILE A 707 34.35 15.50 1.90
CA ILE A 707 33.73 14.87 0.73
C ILE A 707 34.80 14.19 -0.13
N LEU A 708 35.97 14.80 -0.30
CA LEU A 708 37.04 14.27 -1.14
C LEU A 708 37.58 12.94 -0.59
N GLU A 709 37.82 12.85 0.71
CA GLU A 709 38.20 11.60 1.39
C GLU A 709 37.14 10.50 1.16
N ARG A 710 35.85 10.88 1.19
CA ARG A 710 34.77 9.95 0.89
C ARG A 710 34.80 9.49 -0.56
N LEU A 711 35.02 10.39 -1.52
CA LEU A 711 35.07 10.09 -2.96
C LEU A 711 36.21 9.11 -3.30
N GLU A 712 37.35 9.22 -2.61
CA GLU A 712 38.48 8.29 -2.72
C GLU A 712 38.13 6.90 -2.20
N SER A 713 37.35 6.82 -1.11
CA SER A 713 36.98 5.54 -0.48
C SER A 713 35.98 4.67 -1.28
N ILE A 714 35.36 5.22 -2.33
CA ILE A 714 34.31 4.52 -3.10
C ILE A 714 34.92 3.47 -4.03
N SER A 715 34.50 2.21 -3.90
CA SER A 715 35.08 1.12 -4.69
C SER A 715 34.56 1.01 -6.13
N TYR A 716 33.46 1.69 -6.49
CA TYR A 716 32.80 1.51 -7.78
C TYR A 716 32.49 2.84 -8.47
N LYS A 717 33.26 3.14 -9.52
CA LYS A 717 33.32 4.49 -10.12
C LYS A 717 33.07 4.53 -11.63
N SER A 718 33.11 3.37 -12.30
CA SER A 718 33.14 3.28 -13.77
C SER A 718 31.91 3.86 -14.48
N HIS A 719 30.75 3.84 -13.83
CA HIS A 719 29.50 4.37 -14.40
C HIS A 719 29.47 5.89 -14.57
N ILE A 720 30.34 6.63 -13.86
CA ILE A 720 30.44 8.09 -13.93
C ILE A 720 31.37 8.54 -15.06
N LEU A 721 32.31 7.68 -15.49
CA LEU A 721 33.30 8.00 -16.54
C LEU A 721 32.69 8.61 -17.81
N PRO A 722 31.57 8.11 -18.38
CA PRO A 722 30.96 8.72 -19.57
C PRO A 722 30.60 10.19 -19.37
N ILE A 723 30.04 10.53 -18.21
CA ILE A 723 29.58 11.90 -17.87
C ILE A 723 30.78 12.84 -17.78
N THR A 724 31.91 12.38 -17.23
CA THR A 724 33.13 13.19 -17.10
C THR A 724 33.76 13.60 -18.43
N LYS A 725 33.38 12.95 -19.54
CA LYS A 725 33.86 13.31 -20.88
C LYS A 725 33.18 14.55 -21.46
N VAL A 726 32.10 15.04 -20.84
CA VAL A 726 31.49 16.34 -21.16
C VAL A 726 32.30 17.43 -20.45
N ASP A 727 33.39 17.86 -21.07
CA ASP A 727 34.36 18.77 -20.46
C ASP A 727 33.88 20.24 -20.55
N PRO A 728 33.59 20.94 -19.43
CA PRO A 728 32.98 22.28 -19.44
C PRO A 728 33.62 23.33 -20.37
N PRO A 729 34.96 23.39 -20.57
CA PRO A 729 35.58 24.32 -21.52
C PRO A 729 35.21 24.08 -22.98
N THR A 730 34.77 22.87 -23.34
CA THR A 730 34.48 22.46 -24.73
C THR A 730 33.02 22.10 -24.96
N LEU A 731 32.32 21.65 -23.92
CA LEU A 731 30.94 21.18 -24.00
C LEU A 731 30.23 21.33 -22.65
N THR A 732 29.08 21.99 -22.65
CA THR A 732 28.21 22.14 -21.48
C THR A 732 27.14 21.07 -21.45
N TRP A 733 26.74 20.61 -20.26
CA TRP A 733 25.59 19.71 -20.10
C TRP A 733 24.30 20.42 -20.55
N ASN A 734 23.62 19.85 -21.56
CA ASN A 734 22.52 20.51 -22.26
C ASN A 734 21.37 19.54 -22.59
N GLN A 735 20.26 20.06 -23.13
CA GLN A 735 19.08 19.26 -23.45
C GLN A 735 19.36 18.13 -24.47
N GLU A 736 20.22 18.39 -25.46
CA GLU A 736 20.55 17.42 -26.52
C GLU A 736 21.33 16.22 -25.96
N ILE A 737 22.30 16.47 -25.07
CA ILE A 737 23.05 15.41 -24.37
C ILE A 737 22.10 14.55 -23.53
N ILE A 738 21.17 15.17 -22.80
CA ILE A 738 20.17 14.45 -21.99
C ILE A 738 19.33 13.54 -22.88
N ASN A 739 18.81 14.05 -24.01
CA ASN A 739 17.98 13.28 -24.94
C ASN A 739 18.76 12.12 -25.57
N ASN A 740 19.99 12.37 -26.05
CA ASN A 740 20.84 11.35 -26.65
C ASN A 740 21.26 10.28 -25.63
N ARG A 741 21.51 10.68 -24.38
CA ARG A 741 21.82 9.75 -23.28
C ARG A 741 20.60 8.92 -22.89
N ALA A 742 19.41 9.52 -22.81
CA ALA A 742 18.17 8.80 -22.55
C ALA A 742 17.91 7.74 -23.65
N ASP A 743 18.07 8.14 -24.91
CA ASP A 743 17.94 7.28 -26.09
C ASP A 743 18.89 6.08 -26.02
N ARG A 744 20.18 6.32 -25.71
CA ARG A 744 21.19 5.27 -25.54
C ARG A 744 20.91 4.35 -24.36
N ILE A 745 20.45 4.91 -23.24
CA ILE A 745 20.07 4.12 -22.05
C ILE A 745 18.91 3.17 -22.42
N CYS A 746 17.88 3.69 -23.10
CA CYS A 746 16.76 2.86 -23.56
C CYS A 746 17.21 1.74 -24.50
N ASP A 747 18.15 2.00 -25.42
CA ASP A 747 18.69 0.95 -26.30
C ASP A 747 19.37 -0.19 -25.53
N ILE A 748 20.25 0.15 -24.58
CA ILE A 748 20.98 -0.84 -23.76
C ILE A 748 20.02 -1.63 -22.88
N VAL A 749 19.05 -0.94 -22.27
CA VAL A 749 18.01 -1.58 -21.45
C VAL A 749 17.19 -2.53 -22.31
N TRP A 750 16.72 -2.11 -23.49
CA TRP A 750 15.97 -2.97 -24.39
C TRP A 750 16.75 -4.23 -24.77
N GLU A 751 18.01 -4.09 -25.20
CA GLU A 751 18.84 -5.24 -25.59
C GLU A 751 18.99 -6.24 -24.44
N THR A 752 19.20 -5.75 -23.22
CA THR A 752 19.32 -6.59 -22.02
C THR A 752 17.98 -7.26 -21.69
N MET A 753 16.89 -6.50 -21.58
CA MET A 753 15.57 -7.04 -21.22
C MET A 753 15.05 -8.01 -22.30
N ASN A 754 15.26 -7.70 -23.57
CA ASN A 754 14.90 -8.57 -24.68
C ASN A 754 15.68 -9.89 -24.62
N SER A 755 16.98 -9.86 -24.31
CA SER A 755 17.79 -11.08 -24.13
C SER A 755 17.32 -11.96 -22.97
N TRP A 756 16.70 -11.37 -21.95
CA TRP A 756 16.15 -12.09 -20.79
C TRP A 756 14.75 -12.66 -21.05
N LEU A 757 14.00 -12.08 -21.98
CA LEU A 757 12.67 -12.53 -22.38
C LEU A 757 12.68 -13.42 -23.64
N SER A 758 13.86 -13.67 -24.23
CA SER A 758 14.01 -14.49 -25.45
C SER A 758 14.48 -15.90 -25.15
#